data_AF-A0A7G7L9B5-F1
#
_entry.id   AF-A0A7G7L9B5-F1
#
_cell.length_a   1.000
_cell.length_b   1.000
_cell.length_c   1.000
_cell.angle_alpha   90.00
_cell.angle_beta   90.00
_cell.angle_gamma   90.00
#
_symmetry.space_group_name_H-M   'P 1'
#
loop_
_entity.id
_entity.type
_entity.pdbx_description
1 polymer ?
#
loop_
_entity_poly.entity_id
_entity_poly.type
_entity_poly.pdbx_seq_one_letter_code
_entity_poly.pdbx_strand_id
1 'polypeptide(L)'
;MRRAGLLAVLVGLLVALGVAPAWAAPREALTPPAGAPYVGPALDWTSDGAADYADRLGESPSLFAQSVRYPLTDDDELYLRQFVEQATTTGALAVLTLEPTESLGDLTAEDAQRLADELAELTEADDAAFWVRFAPEMNGSWTPWGQQPAAYVDAFRTLADVVHATAPGAAMTWAPAYGAGYPFGTARGEVEGSGPREESALDTDGDGAVTDADDPYAPYWPGPGYVDAVGLSAYHYGLQQDFGANDVPPAGKYEALLSGTEGWSSPTGAGRDFYGTYVTGQDLRMVVQTGAFFAPGDPGADAAQELAVKQGWWRQVFAAAPQFPGIAAVVWLEQERPEAEADDALVDWRATATPELATAFAADLTAAGFTTGAVTTVQDLQSGGTALAQDRARTTTGGGDEMGWIVFCAALALLLFYASGLAGRFLPSWRYPDEHDPRDRRLDLFRGWIIVAVVVTHIEVAGLFSYVTLNAIGAITGAEMFVLLSGVVLGMVYPVAVRRAGAWPAAKAAFRRAGRQYLTALGVVVLVFVLSYVPFIDASVITTFTDRGTGADGSAGAGTVYDLYANAGQLLGYPPPWYAVQQLLLLQMGPWVFNIMGLFVLLSLLVPPLVWLLQRRLWWLVLAVSWGLYVLHAQTDLRVLPSQFEDSFPLLVWQIAFTHGLVVGFYRRQITAALSRVRGKVLVTVLMTAYVGTLVVLWAGSVLHVEPLEGVYDGLYETFYQRTDLQVGRLVDLALVVVVAYAVLTTMWKPVNAAVGWFYTPLGKVSLYVFIVHVFFALAVGNIPGLDRTNPWVGTAVHAVVLALVWLMVRFKVGFRFIPT
;
A
#
# COMPACT_ATOMS: atom_id res chain seq x y z
N MET A 1 -39.79 -15.98 -3.70
CA MET A 1 -38.99 -17.08 -3.11
C MET A 1 -38.22 -17.94 -4.12
N ARG A 2 -38.02 -17.52 -5.39
CA ARG A 2 -37.18 -18.25 -6.38
C ARG A 2 -35.91 -17.48 -6.82
N ARG A 3 -35.31 -16.68 -5.92
CA ARG A 3 -34.10 -15.88 -6.23
C ARG A 3 -32.89 -16.18 -5.33
N ALA A 4 -33.03 -17.03 -4.32
CA ALA A 4 -31.94 -17.38 -3.39
C ALA A 4 -31.27 -18.74 -3.70
N GLY A 5 -31.89 -19.57 -4.54
CA GLY A 5 -31.44 -20.96 -4.76
C GLY A 5 -30.32 -21.15 -5.79
N LEU A 6 -29.91 -20.11 -6.54
CA LEU A 6 -28.87 -20.23 -7.55
C LEU A 6 -27.46 -19.99 -6.99
N LEU A 7 -27.34 -19.23 -5.89
CA LEU A 7 -26.05 -18.90 -5.25
C LEU A 7 -25.50 -20.08 -4.44
N ALA A 8 -26.37 -20.86 -3.81
CA ALA A 8 -25.99 -21.98 -2.93
C ALA A 8 -25.53 -23.24 -3.69
N VAL A 9 -25.92 -23.41 -4.96
CA VAL A 9 -25.57 -24.59 -5.76
C VAL A 9 -24.19 -24.46 -6.43
N LEU A 10 -23.65 -23.25 -6.53
CA LEU A 10 -22.33 -22.97 -7.12
C LEU A 10 -21.17 -23.15 -6.14
N VAL A 11 -21.39 -22.93 -4.84
CA VAL A 11 -20.38 -23.09 -3.79
C VAL A 11 -20.09 -24.57 -3.49
N GLY A 12 -21.08 -25.45 -3.64
CA GLY A 12 -20.96 -26.87 -3.29
C GLY A 12 -20.17 -27.76 -4.26
N LEU A 13 -19.79 -27.25 -5.44
CA LEU A 13 -19.12 -28.04 -6.48
C LEU A 13 -17.59 -27.78 -6.57
N LEU A 14 -17.07 -26.82 -5.82
CA LEU A 14 -15.64 -26.44 -5.81
C LEU A 14 -14.85 -27.06 -4.65
N VAL A 15 -15.50 -27.74 -3.71
CA VAL A 15 -14.86 -28.30 -2.50
C VAL A 15 -14.34 -29.73 -2.70
N ALA A 16 -14.57 -30.36 -3.85
CA ALA A 16 -14.14 -31.73 -4.10
C ALA A 16 -13.06 -31.77 -5.18
N LEU A 17 -11.81 -31.45 -4.81
CA LEU A 17 -10.54 -31.96 -5.37
C LEU A 17 -9.37 -31.21 -4.73
N GLY A 18 -9.13 -31.46 -3.44
CA GLY A 18 -7.91 -31.04 -2.74
C GLY A 18 -6.92 -32.19 -2.70
N VAL A 19 -5.78 -32.03 -3.38
CA VAL A 19 -4.53 -32.72 -3.04
C VAL A 19 -3.53 -31.60 -2.80
N ALA A 20 -3.09 -31.47 -1.55
CA ALA A 20 -2.10 -30.49 -1.12
C ALA A 20 -0.70 -30.87 -1.64
N PRO A 21 0.11 -29.93 -2.14
CA PRO A 21 1.55 -30.13 -2.23
C PRO A 21 2.21 -29.86 -0.87
N ALA A 22 3.29 -30.57 -0.58
CA ALA A 22 4.09 -30.35 0.62
C ALA A 22 4.91 -29.06 0.50
N TRP A 23 4.81 -28.17 1.49
CA TRP A 23 5.65 -26.97 1.65
C TRP A 23 6.88 -27.25 2.52
N ALA A 24 7.97 -26.55 2.22
CA ALA A 24 9.21 -26.58 2.99
C ALA A 24 9.01 -25.85 4.34
N ALA A 25 9.80 -26.21 5.36
CA ALA A 25 9.55 -25.79 6.74
C ALA A 25 9.98 -24.33 7.01
N PRO A 26 9.12 -23.48 7.63
CA PRO A 26 9.38 -22.06 7.97
C PRO A 26 10.63 -21.80 8.83
N ARG A 27 11.13 -22.82 9.55
CA ARG A 27 12.27 -22.71 10.47
C ARG A 27 13.61 -22.45 9.76
N GLU A 28 13.74 -22.74 8.46
CA GLU A 28 14.95 -22.40 7.69
C GLU A 28 15.15 -20.88 7.53
N ALA A 29 14.06 -20.11 7.51
CA ALA A 29 14.11 -18.65 7.32
C ALA A 29 14.73 -17.91 8.53
N LEU A 30 14.78 -18.53 9.71
CA LEU A 30 15.42 -17.96 10.90
C LEU A 30 16.97 -18.04 10.85
N THR A 31 17.53 -18.62 9.79
CA THR A 31 18.97 -18.75 9.60
C THR A 31 19.45 -17.80 8.51
N PRO A 32 20.09 -16.68 8.86
CA PRO A 32 20.61 -15.75 7.86
C PRO A 32 21.78 -16.35 7.06
N PRO A 33 22.07 -15.79 5.87
CA PRO A 33 23.27 -16.14 5.13
C PRO A 33 24.54 -15.92 5.97
N ALA A 34 25.52 -16.80 5.80
CA ALA A 34 26.75 -16.73 6.58
C ALA A 34 27.46 -15.37 6.40
N GLY A 35 27.65 -14.65 7.52
CA GLY A 35 28.30 -13.35 7.55
C GLY A 35 27.42 -12.15 7.18
N ALA A 36 26.11 -12.36 6.95
CA ALA A 36 25.14 -11.31 6.61
C ALA A 36 23.90 -11.40 7.51
N PRO A 37 24.00 -11.00 8.80
CA PRO A 37 22.88 -11.07 9.73
C PRO A 37 21.69 -10.23 9.27
N TYR A 38 20.50 -10.60 9.76
CA TYR A 38 19.27 -9.83 9.57
C TYR A 38 19.29 -8.55 10.41
N VAL A 39 18.61 -7.53 9.92
CA VAL A 39 18.43 -6.24 10.57
C VAL A 39 16.98 -5.77 10.47
N GLY A 40 16.50 -5.10 11.50
CA GLY A 40 15.23 -4.41 11.45
C GLY A 40 14.86 -3.68 12.73
N PRO A 41 13.77 -2.91 12.72
CA PRO A 41 13.38 -2.07 13.84
C PRO A 41 12.41 -2.76 14.81
N ALA A 42 12.48 -2.35 16.08
CA ALA A 42 11.38 -2.38 17.02
C ALA A 42 10.65 -1.04 16.94
N LEU A 43 9.56 -0.97 16.17
CA LEU A 43 8.79 0.26 15.95
C LEU A 43 7.88 0.59 17.12
N ASP A 44 7.46 1.85 17.19
CA ASP A 44 6.20 2.21 17.86
C ASP A 44 5.05 2.04 16.86
N TRP A 45 4.44 0.87 16.87
CA TRP A 45 3.33 0.48 15.98
C TRP A 45 2.07 1.35 16.13
N THR A 46 2.00 2.22 17.14
CA THR A 46 0.89 3.16 17.30
C THR A 46 1.07 4.44 16.49
N SER A 47 2.31 4.76 16.12
CA SER A 47 2.68 6.00 15.44
C SER A 47 3.44 5.79 14.12
N ASP A 48 3.86 4.55 13.83
CA ASP A 48 4.64 4.16 12.66
C ASP A 48 4.21 2.78 12.12
N GLY A 49 4.67 2.41 10.93
CA GLY A 49 4.32 1.15 10.28
C GLY A 49 5.42 0.58 9.39
N ALA A 50 5.27 -0.68 8.98
CA ALA A 50 6.29 -1.40 8.21
C ALA A 50 6.62 -0.72 6.86
N ALA A 51 5.59 -0.24 6.15
CA ALA A 51 5.74 0.47 4.89
C ALA A 51 6.38 1.85 5.08
N ASP A 52 5.92 2.63 6.07
CA ASP A 52 6.45 3.95 6.36
C ASP A 52 7.94 3.89 6.76
N TYR A 53 8.34 2.86 7.50
CA TYR A 53 9.76 2.62 7.82
C TYR A 53 10.58 2.24 6.59
N ALA A 54 10.06 1.35 5.73
CA ALA A 54 10.74 0.95 4.50
C ALA A 54 10.94 2.13 3.54
N ASP A 55 9.93 3.00 3.40
CA ASP A 55 10.01 4.22 2.58
C ASP A 55 11.07 5.19 3.09
N ARG A 56 11.17 5.36 4.42
CA ARG A 56 12.21 6.22 5.03
C ARG A 56 13.61 5.65 4.86
N LEU A 57 13.76 4.34 5.02
CA LEU A 57 15.05 3.66 4.88
C LEU A 57 15.49 3.55 3.40
N GLY A 58 14.53 3.55 2.48
CA GLY A 58 14.75 3.30 1.05
C GLY A 58 14.88 1.81 0.70
N GLU A 59 14.66 0.92 1.68
CA GLU A 59 14.69 -0.54 1.53
C GLU A 59 13.85 -1.18 2.65
N SER A 60 13.24 -2.34 2.40
CA SER A 60 12.52 -3.08 3.43
C SER A 60 13.50 -3.75 4.40
N PRO A 61 13.28 -3.71 5.72
CA PRO A 61 14.08 -4.47 6.66
C PRO A 61 13.76 -5.97 6.56
N SER A 62 14.70 -6.81 6.99
CA SER A 62 14.56 -8.27 6.97
C SER A 62 13.74 -8.83 8.14
N LEU A 63 13.50 -8.02 9.17
CA LEU A 63 12.70 -8.37 10.32
C LEU A 63 11.98 -7.15 10.87
N PHE A 64 10.94 -7.38 11.65
CA PHE A 64 10.31 -6.38 12.50
C PHE A 64 10.12 -6.95 13.89
N ALA A 65 10.16 -6.09 14.91
CA ALA A 65 9.96 -6.49 16.30
C ALA A 65 8.75 -5.81 16.93
N GLN A 66 8.04 -6.56 17.77
CA GLN A 66 6.90 -6.07 18.55
C GLN A 66 6.85 -6.72 19.93
N SER A 67 6.47 -5.92 20.93
CA SER A 67 6.11 -6.41 22.26
C SER A 67 4.60 -6.63 22.39
N VAL A 68 4.20 -7.69 23.07
CA VAL A 68 2.83 -7.95 23.50
C VAL A 68 2.82 -8.38 24.96
N ARG A 69 1.69 -8.11 25.64
CA ARG A 69 1.49 -8.57 27.02
C ARG A 69 1.32 -10.09 27.05
N TYR A 70 1.74 -10.70 28.15
CA TYR A 70 1.60 -12.13 28.38
C TYR A 70 1.06 -12.42 29.80
N PRO A 71 0.04 -13.27 29.98
CA PRO A 71 -0.70 -14.06 28.97
C PRO A 71 -1.42 -13.22 27.90
N LEU A 72 -1.64 -13.80 26.72
CA LEU A 72 -2.34 -13.12 25.63
C LEU A 72 -3.82 -12.89 25.99
N THR A 73 -4.29 -11.66 25.80
CA THR A 73 -5.72 -11.35 25.72
C THR A 73 -6.22 -11.37 24.28
N ASP A 74 -7.53 -11.39 24.08
CA ASP A 74 -8.14 -11.31 22.73
C ASP A 74 -7.65 -10.07 21.95
N ASP A 75 -7.38 -8.95 22.64
CA ASP A 75 -6.82 -7.75 22.02
C ASP A 75 -5.36 -7.95 21.60
N ASP A 76 -4.55 -8.64 22.43
CA ASP A 76 -3.13 -8.90 22.13
C ASP A 76 -2.98 -9.85 20.94
N GLU A 77 -3.88 -10.83 20.78
CA GLU A 77 -3.96 -11.70 19.58
C GLU A 77 -4.27 -10.88 18.33
N LEU A 78 -5.25 -9.97 18.39
CA LEU A 78 -5.56 -9.11 17.26
C LEU A 78 -4.37 -8.24 16.86
N TYR A 79 -3.66 -7.66 17.84
CA TYR A 79 -2.46 -6.87 17.59
C TYR A 79 -1.32 -7.71 17.01
N LEU A 80 -1.16 -8.95 17.47
CA LEU A 80 -0.18 -9.90 16.94
C LEU A 80 -0.50 -10.27 15.47
N ARG A 81 -1.76 -10.55 15.12
CA ARG A 81 -2.18 -10.81 13.74
C ARG A 81 -1.90 -9.61 12.82
N GLN A 82 -2.26 -8.40 13.25
CA GLN A 82 -2.02 -7.16 12.48
C GLN A 82 -0.54 -6.87 12.27
N PHE A 83 0.28 -7.16 13.28
CA PHE A 83 1.73 -7.05 13.20
C PHE A 83 2.31 -8.03 12.18
N VAL A 84 1.92 -9.30 12.29
CA VAL A 84 2.40 -10.35 11.40
C VAL A 84 1.99 -10.06 9.96
N GLU A 85 0.75 -9.65 9.72
CA GLU A 85 0.26 -9.24 8.39
C GLU A 85 1.16 -8.14 7.79
N GLN A 86 1.49 -7.09 8.55
CA GLN A 86 2.39 -6.03 8.10
C GLN A 86 3.83 -6.50 7.88
N ALA A 87 4.35 -7.40 8.71
CA ALA A 87 5.70 -7.94 8.53
C ALA A 87 5.77 -8.84 7.28
N THR A 88 4.83 -9.78 7.13
CA THR A 88 4.84 -10.78 6.04
C THR A 88 4.53 -10.18 4.67
N THR A 89 3.81 -9.05 4.60
CA THR A 89 3.59 -8.31 3.32
C THR A 89 4.86 -7.72 2.74
N THR A 90 5.90 -7.51 3.57
CA THR A 90 7.25 -7.11 3.13
C THR A 90 8.23 -8.29 3.07
N GLY A 91 7.78 -9.51 3.39
CA GLY A 91 8.61 -10.71 3.51
C GLY A 91 9.58 -10.67 4.71
N ALA A 92 9.26 -9.90 5.75
CA ALA A 92 10.09 -9.77 6.94
C ALA A 92 9.75 -10.83 8.01
N LEU A 93 10.74 -11.23 8.81
CA LEU A 93 10.57 -12.08 9.99
C LEU A 93 9.94 -11.32 11.16
N ALA A 94 9.27 -12.06 12.05
CA ALA A 94 8.69 -11.51 13.26
C ALA A 94 9.59 -11.79 14.49
N VAL A 95 9.99 -10.74 15.21
CA VAL A 95 10.57 -10.86 16.56
C VAL A 95 9.49 -10.47 17.57
N LEU A 96 8.94 -11.45 18.27
CA LEU A 96 7.89 -11.26 19.25
C LEU A 96 8.46 -11.24 20.66
N THR A 97 8.33 -10.11 21.36
CA THR A 97 8.64 -10.00 22.79
C THR A 97 7.38 -10.21 23.61
N LEU A 98 7.46 -11.08 24.61
CA LEU A 98 6.36 -11.36 25.54
C LEU A 98 6.68 -10.71 26.89
N GLU A 99 5.80 -9.83 27.34
CA GLU A 99 5.96 -9.06 28.57
C GLU A 99 4.97 -9.56 29.64
N PRO A 100 5.43 -10.33 30.65
CA PRO A 100 4.57 -10.80 31.73
C PRO A 100 3.84 -9.67 32.46
N THR A 101 2.52 -9.74 32.49
CA THR A 101 1.68 -8.83 33.29
C THR A 101 1.21 -9.46 34.60
N GLU A 102 1.38 -10.77 34.73
CA GLU A 102 1.08 -11.55 35.93
C GLU A 102 2.38 -12.08 36.55
N SER A 103 2.32 -12.55 37.81
CA SER A 103 3.48 -13.15 38.46
C SER A 103 3.93 -14.39 37.71
N LEU A 104 5.25 -14.60 37.57
CA LEU A 104 5.82 -15.71 36.79
C LEU A 104 5.31 -17.09 37.23
N GLY A 105 5.02 -17.27 38.52
CA GLY A 105 4.48 -18.52 39.07
C GLY A 105 3.00 -18.77 38.80
N ASP A 106 2.26 -17.77 38.34
CA ASP A 106 0.84 -17.87 37.98
C ASP A 106 0.64 -18.19 36.48
N LEU A 107 1.69 -18.04 35.66
CA LEU A 107 1.67 -18.38 34.24
C LEU A 107 1.52 -19.88 34.05
N THR A 108 0.51 -20.29 33.28
CA THR A 108 0.14 -21.69 33.12
C THR A 108 0.53 -22.27 31.76
N ALA A 109 0.46 -23.60 31.65
CA ALA A 109 0.56 -24.28 30.36
C ALA A 109 -0.61 -23.96 29.42
N GLU A 110 -1.75 -23.51 29.93
CA GLU A 110 -2.90 -23.08 29.11
C GLU A 110 -2.60 -21.75 28.41
N ASP A 111 -1.97 -20.81 29.13
CA ASP A 111 -1.49 -19.55 28.56
C ASP A 111 -0.44 -19.78 27.46
N ALA A 112 0.47 -20.73 27.72
CA ALA A 112 1.48 -21.14 26.74
C ALA A 112 0.85 -21.82 25.52
N GLN A 113 -0.19 -22.65 25.72
CA GLN A 113 -0.90 -23.31 24.62
C GLN A 113 -1.62 -22.29 23.76
N ARG A 114 -2.28 -21.30 24.37
CA ARG A 114 -2.96 -20.22 23.65
C ARG A 114 -2.02 -19.46 22.72
N LEU A 115 -0.86 -19.04 23.22
CA LEU A 115 0.18 -18.42 22.40
C LEU A 115 0.70 -19.36 21.31
N ALA A 116 0.97 -20.62 21.63
CA ALA A 116 1.55 -21.55 20.67
C ALA A 116 0.55 -21.91 19.55
N ASP A 117 -0.75 -22.01 19.84
CA ASP A 117 -1.81 -22.19 18.85
C ASP A 117 -1.88 -20.98 17.90
N GLU A 118 -1.81 -19.77 18.43
CA GLU A 118 -1.83 -18.53 17.63
C GLU A 118 -0.60 -18.43 16.72
N LEU A 119 0.60 -18.72 17.23
CA LEU A 119 1.82 -18.75 16.43
C LEU A 119 1.77 -19.82 15.34
N ALA A 120 1.22 -21.01 15.65
CA ALA A 120 1.05 -22.07 14.68
C ALA A 120 0.04 -21.68 13.57
N GLU A 121 -1.07 -21.05 13.93
CA GLU A 121 -2.06 -20.52 12.97
C GLU A 121 -1.42 -19.50 12.03
N LEU A 122 -0.66 -18.54 12.57
CA LEU A 122 0.02 -17.50 11.78
C LEU A 122 1.15 -18.06 10.91
N THR A 123 1.90 -19.06 11.39
CA THR A 123 2.88 -19.77 10.56
C THR A 123 2.20 -20.53 9.41
N GLU A 124 1.06 -21.19 9.66
CA GLU A 124 0.32 -21.94 8.63
C GLU A 124 -0.37 -21.03 7.60
N ALA A 125 -1.00 -19.95 8.07
CA ALA A 125 -1.76 -19.02 7.24
C ALA A 125 -0.83 -18.07 6.46
N ASP A 126 0.15 -17.50 7.15
CA ASP A 126 0.91 -16.34 6.67
C ASP A 126 2.40 -16.64 6.39
N ASP A 127 2.81 -17.91 6.43
CA ASP A 127 4.23 -18.34 6.29
C ASP A 127 5.17 -17.56 7.26
N ALA A 128 4.61 -17.13 8.39
CA ALA A 128 5.32 -16.35 9.39
C ALA A 128 6.31 -17.24 10.16
N ALA A 129 7.50 -16.69 10.41
CA ALA A 129 8.51 -17.32 11.25
C ALA A 129 8.90 -16.36 12.39
N PHE A 130 9.07 -16.93 13.58
CA PHE A 130 9.12 -16.16 14.82
C PHE A 130 10.40 -16.40 15.63
N TRP A 131 11.00 -15.31 16.10
CA TRP A 131 11.84 -15.34 17.30
C TRP A 131 11.01 -14.87 18.50
N VAL A 132 10.80 -15.75 19.47
CA VAL A 132 9.94 -15.50 20.64
C VAL A 132 10.82 -15.21 21.86
N ARG A 133 10.82 -13.95 22.30
CA ARG A 133 11.60 -13.47 23.45
C ARG A 133 10.72 -13.35 24.66
N PHE A 134 10.78 -14.35 25.54
CA PHE A 134 9.99 -14.36 26.77
C PHE A 134 10.69 -13.59 27.88
N ALA A 135 9.99 -12.59 28.43
CA ALA A 135 10.38 -11.84 29.62
C ALA A 135 11.86 -11.40 29.58
N PRO A 136 12.26 -10.62 28.55
CA PRO A 136 13.65 -10.23 28.38
C PRO A 136 14.12 -9.36 29.56
N GLU A 137 15.43 -9.23 29.73
CA GLU A 137 16.05 -8.41 30.79
C GLU A 137 15.65 -8.83 32.21
N MET A 138 15.32 -10.11 32.38
CA MET A 138 14.97 -10.74 33.65
C MET A 138 16.04 -10.63 34.73
N ASN A 139 17.30 -10.39 34.35
CA ASN A 139 18.40 -10.17 35.27
C ASN A 139 18.42 -8.74 35.85
N GLY A 140 17.73 -7.77 35.24
CA GLY A 140 17.61 -6.38 35.70
C GLY A 140 16.57 -6.19 36.80
N SER A 141 16.54 -4.99 37.39
CA SER A 141 15.57 -4.59 38.45
C SER A 141 14.45 -3.66 37.97
N TRP A 142 14.44 -3.31 36.69
CA TRP A 142 13.50 -2.35 36.07
C TRP A 142 12.33 -3.02 35.35
N THR A 143 12.23 -4.35 35.42
CA THR A 143 11.10 -5.12 34.91
C THR A 143 10.35 -5.82 36.06
N PRO A 144 9.02 -5.92 36.00
CA PRO A 144 8.23 -6.58 37.07
C PRO A 144 8.55 -8.06 37.28
N TRP A 145 9.10 -8.73 36.26
CA TRP A 145 9.55 -10.13 36.30
C TRP A 145 11.04 -10.28 36.65
N GLY A 146 11.75 -9.17 36.84
CA GLY A 146 13.18 -9.16 37.11
C GLY A 146 13.56 -9.76 38.47
N GLN A 147 14.82 -10.17 38.61
CA GLN A 147 15.43 -10.64 39.86
C GLN A 147 14.81 -11.91 40.49
N GLN A 148 14.12 -12.73 39.70
CA GLN A 148 13.41 -13.94 40.12
C GLN A 148 13.90 -15.19 39.34
N PRO A 149 15.12 -15.69 39.59
CA PRO A 149 15.76 -16.71 38.74
C PRO A 149 15.02 -18.04 38.68
N ALA A 150 14.60 -18.65 39.81
CA ALA A 150 13.92 -19.94 39.77
C ALA A 150 12.56 -19.85 39.06
N ALA A 151 11.74 -18.85 39.42
CA ALA A 151 10.44 -18.63 38.80
C ALA A 151 10.55 -18.33 37.29
N TYR A 152 11.56 -17.56 36.88
CA TYR A 152 11.84 -17.30 35.46
C TYR A 152 12.18 -18.58 34.71
N VAL A 153 13.09 -19.39 35.24
CA VAL A 153 13.51 -20.65 34.59
C VAL A 153 12.33 -21.61 34.46
N ASP A 154 11.50 -21.75 35.49
CA ASP A 154 10.33 -22.63 35.45
C ASP A 154 9.28 -22.16 34.44
N ALA A 155 8.99 -20.85 34.39
CA ALA A 155 8.06 -20.26 33.43
C ALA A 155 8.59 -20.38 31.98
N PHE A 156 9.87 -20.09 31.75
CA PHE A 156 10.50 -20.22 30.43
C PHE A 156 10.43 -21.66 29.92
N ARG A 157 10.76 -22.64 30.77
CA ARG A 157 10.70 -24.07 30.42
C ARG A 157 9.28 -24.51 30.08
N THR A 158 8.29 -24.09 30.87
CA THR A 158 6.88 -24.40 30.63
C THR A 158 6.42 -23.87 29.27
N LEU A 159 6.76 -22.62 28.96
CA LEU A 159 6.43 -22.02 27.66
C LEU A 159 7.16 -22.71 26.51
N ALA A 160 8.48 -22.94 26.65
CA ALA A 160 9.30 -23.57 25.62
C ALA A 160 8.83 -24.99 25.28
N ASP A 161 8.48 -25.81 26.27
CA ASP A 161 7.96 -27.16 26.05
C ASP A 161 6.70 -27.14 25.16
N VAL A 162 5.79 -26.17 25.39
CA VAL A 162 4.54 -26.05 24.63
C VAL A 162 4.76 -25.48 23.23
N VAL A 163 5.60 -24.44 23.10
CA VAL A 163 5.96 -23.83 21.81
C VAL A 163 6.67 -24.84 20.92
N HIS A 164 7.65 -25.58 21.46
CA HIS A 164 8.36 -26.63 20.71
C HIS A 164 7.43 -27.76 20.24
N ALA A 165 6.40 -28.08 21.02
CA ALA A 165 5.42 -29.11 20.67
C ALA A 165 4.41 -28.65 19.60
N THR A 166 3.99 -27.38 19.63
CA THR A 166 2.82 -26.89 18.89
C THR A 166 3.18 -25.96 17.72
N ALA A 167 4.18 -25.10 17.87
CA ALA A 167 4.56 -24.06 16.91
C ALA A 167 6.00 -24.26 16.41
N PRO A 168 6.27 -25.25 15.53
CA PRO A 168 7.63 -25.56 15.08
C PRO A 168 8.28 -24.46 14.22
N GLY A 169 7.52 -23.45 13.75
CA GLY A 169 8.02 -22.26 13.07
C GLY A 169 8.51 -21.14 14.02
N ALA A 170 8.34 -21.32 15.33
CA ALA A 170 8.82 -20.39 16.35
C ALA A 170 10.09 -20.90 17.05
N ALA A 171 11.03 -19.99 17.29
CA ALA A 171 12.27 -20.23 18.02
C ALA A 171 12.26 -19.46 19.35
N MET A 172 12.40 -20.18 20.45
CA MET A 172 12.47 -19.62 21.80
C MET A 172 13.82 -18.93 22.02
N THR A 173 13.77 -17.65 22.39
CA THR A 173 14.95 -16.78 22.54
C THR A 173 15.13 -16.34 24.00
N TRP A 174 16.22 -16.75 24.64
CA TRP A 174 16.58 -16.33 26.00
C TRP A 174 17.41 -15.04 25.98
N ALA A 175 16.86 -13.92 26.45
CA ALA A 175 17.42 -12.59 26.19
C ALA A 175 17.64 -11.73 27.46
N PRO A 176 18.76 -11.89 28.18
CA PRO A 176 19.13 -11.01 29.29
C PRO A 176 19.57 -9.60 28.85
N ALA A 177 19.66 -8.69 29.82
CA ALA A 177 20.37 -7.41 29.68
C ALA A 177 21.88 -7.61 29.83
N TYR A 178 22.69 -6.78 29.18
CA TYR A 178 24.15 -6.82 29.29
C TYR A 178 24.61 -6.68 30.76
N GLY A 179 25.61 -7.47 31.16
CA GLY A 179 26.02 -7.60 32.57
C GLY A 179 26.88 -6.47 33.14
N ALA A 180 27.22 -5.44 32.34
CA ALA A 180 28.05 -4.34 32.83
C ALA A 180 27.27 -3.47 33.83
N GLY A 181 27.83 -3.31 35.04
CA GLY A 181 27.17 -2.61 36.14
C GLY A 181 26.40 -3.54 37.09
N TYR A 182 26.45 -4.86 36.90
CA TYR A 182 25.96 -5.84 37.86
C TYR A 182 26.72 -5.73 39.21
N PRO A 183 26.05 -5.87 40.37
CA PRO A 183 24.65 -6.26 40.58
C PRO A 183 23.64 -5.12 40.41
N PHE A 184 22.51 -5.41 39.74
CA PHE A 184 21.46 -4.42 39.43
C PHE A 184 20.52 -4.10 40.60
N GLY A 185 21.00 -4.09 41.84
CA GLY A 185 20.14 -3.91 43.02
C GLY A 185 19.65 -2.49 43.30
N THR A 186 20.14 -1.48 42.55
CA THR A 186 19.84 -0.05 42.76
C THR A 186 19.82 0.75 41.44
N ALA A 187 19.40 0.13 40.33
CA ALA A 187 19.37 0.80 39.03
C ALA A 187 18.31 1.92 38.98
N ARG A 188 18.49 2.90 38.09
CA ARG A 188 17.42 3.86 37.77
C ARG A 188 16.24 3.12 37.14
N GLY A 189 15.02 3.51 37.51
CA GLY A 189 13.82 2.82 37.05
C GLY A 189 13.51 1.49 37.75
N GLU A 190 14.12 1.21 38.91
CA GLU A 190 13.76 0.05 39.74
C GLU A 190 12.24 0.00 39.99
N VAL A 191 11.65 -1.15 39.69
CA VAL A 191 10.23 -1.43 39.94
C VAL A 191 10.10 -2.52 40.99
N GLU A 192 9.02 -2.45 41.77
CA GLU A 192 8.73 -3.51 42.73
C GLU A 192 8.44 -4.81 41.98
N GLY A 193 9.29 -5.83 42.20
CA GLY A 193 9.14 -7.13 41.59
C GLY A 193 7.81 -7.79 41.96
N SER A 194 7.25 -8.55 41.03
CA SER A 194 6.01 -9.33 41.22
C SER A 194 6.16 -10.53 42.17
N GLY A 195 7.37 -10.77 42.69
CA GLY A 195 7.73 -11.84 43.61
C GLY A 195 9.02 -11.56 44.39
N PRO A 196 9.39 -12.42 45.35
CA PRO A 196 10.53 -12.20 46.23
C PRO A 196 11.87 -12.36 45.49
N ARG A 197 12.84 -11.49 45.79
CA ARG A 197 14.22 -11.63 45.31
C ARG A 197 14.91 -12.82 45.97
N GLU A 198 15.47 -13.71 45.15
CA GLU A 198 16.13 -14.95 45.59
C GLU A 198 17.65 -14.75 45.75
N GLU A 199 18.08 -14.03 46.80
CA GLU A 199 19.52 -13.70 47.00
C GLU A 199 20.43 -14.93 46.96
N SER A 200 19.99 -16.07 47.50
CA SER A 200 20.77 -17.32 47.48
C SER A 200 20.96 -17.93 46.09
N ALA A 201 20.12 -17.59 45.12
CA ALA A 201 20.25 -18.04 43.74
C ALA A 201 21.11 -17.08 42.91
N LEU A 202 21.25 -15.83 43.35
CA LEU A 202 22.06 -14.79 42.72
C LEU A 202 23.52 -14.78 43.24
N ASP A 203 23.74 -15.29 44.46
CA ASP A 203 25.06 -15.57 45.03
C ASP A 203 25.65 -16.85 44.40
N THR A 204 26.32 -16.67 43.26
CA THR A 204 26.86 -17.73 42.41
C THR A 204 28.22 -18.25 42.87
N ASP A 205 28.97 -17.46 43.65
CA ASP A 205 30.23 -17.89 44.25
C ASP A 205 30.09 -18.44 45.68
N GLY A 206 28.91 -18.24 46.30
CA GLY A 206 28.50 -18.83 47.57
C GLY A 206 29.11 -18.14 48.78
N ASP A 207 29.52 -16.87 48.65
CA ASP A 207 30.18 -16.11 49.72
C ASP A 207 29.19 -15.44 50.71
N GLY A 208 27.89 -15.51 50.42
CA GLY A 208 26.80 -14.97 51.21
C GLY A 208 26.41 -13.53 50.84
N ALA A 209 26.95 -12.95 49.77
CA ALA A 209 26.60 -11.63 49.27
C ALA A 209 26.53 -11.59 47.73
N VAL A 210 25.51 -10.94 47.18
CA VAL A 210 25.44 -10.72 45.72
C VAL A 210 26.33 -9.51 45.36
N THR A 211 27.46 -9.77 44.70
CA THR A 211 28.47 -8.76 44.36
C THR A 211 28.73 -8.71 42.86
N ASP A 212 29.70 -7.90 42.42
CA ASP A 212 30.13 -7.89 41.03
C ASP A 212 30.97 -9.12 40.66
N ALA A 213 31.37 -9.96 41.63
CA ALA A 213 32.05 -11.23 41.35
C ALA A 213 31.11 -12.30 40.76
N ASP A 214 29.81 -12.18 41.03
CA ASP A 214 28.79 -13.13 40.61
C ASP A 214 28.47 -13.09 39.12
N ASP A 215 27.97 -14.22 38.62
CA ASP A 215 27.55 -14.38 37.23
C ASP A 215 26.17 -13.72 37.01
N PRO A 216 26.08 -12.68 36.16
CA PRO A 216 24.83 -11.95 35.93
C PRO A 216 23.80 -12.72 35.09
N TYR A 217 24.18 -13.87 34.52
CA TYR A 217 23.39 -14.60 33.54
C TYR A 217 23.03 -16.03 33.99
N ALA A 218 24.00 -16.77 34.55
CA ALA A 218 23.85 -18.20 34.85
C ALA A 218 22.62 -18.55 35.72
N PRO A 219 22.23 -17.76 36.74
CA PRO A 219 21.02 -18.05 37.52
C PRO A 219 19.73 -18.13 36.70
N TYR A 220 19.68 -17.45 35.56
CA TYR A 220 18.49 -17.37 34.70
C TYR A 220 18.53 -18.32 33.50
N TRP A 221 19.59 -19.13 33.35
CA TRP A 221 19.77 -20.00 32.19
C TRP A 221 18.79 -21.19 32.21
N PRO A 222 17.85 -21.30 31.26
CA PRO A 222 16.84 -22.36 31.27
C PRO A 222 17.42 -23.73 30.91
N GLY A 223 18.55 -23.76 30.21
CA GLY A 223 19.20 -24.97 29.71
C GLY A 223 19.09 -25.12 28.18
N PRO A 224 20.04 -25.83 27.54
CA PRO A 224 20.14 -25.91 26.08
C PRO A 224 18.97 -26.66 25.41
N GLY A 225 18.19 -27.44 26.16
CA GLY A 225 17.01 -28.14 25.62
C GLY A 225 15.79 -27.25 25.42
N TYR A 226 15.80 -26.02 25.95
CA TYR A 226 14.65 -25.10 25.95
C TYR A 226 14.88 -23.85 25.10
N VAL A 227 16.11 -23.60 24.68
CA VAL A 227 16.54 -22.36 24.03
C VAL A 227 16.99 -22.64 22.61
N ASP A 228 16.36 -22.01 21.62
CA ASP A 228 16.72 -22.10 20.20
C ASP A 228 17.71 -21.00 19.77
N ALA A 229 17.62 -19.84 20.41
CA ALA A 229 18.51 -18.70 20.22
C ALA A 229 18.75 -17.97 21.54
N VAL A 230 19.88 -17.28 21.65
CA VAL A 230 20.14 -16.37 22.77
C VAL A 230 19.96 -14.94 22.30
N GLY A 231 19.52 -14.06 23.18
CA GLY A 231 19.43 -12.64 22.92
C GLY A 231 20.27 -11.84 23.90
N LEU A 232 20.53 -10.59 23.56
CA LEU A 232 21.15 -9.65 24.50
C LEU A 232 20.56 -8.26 24.24
N SER A 233 20.00 -7.65 25.28
CA SER A 233 19.72 -6.22 25.26
C SER A 233 21.02 -5.48 25.53
N ALA A 234 21.59 -4.84 24.52
CA ALA A 234 22.91 -4.20 24.54
C ALA A 234 22.79 -2.76 24.02
N TYR A 235 22.64 -1.79 24.92
CA TYR A 235 22.37 -0.40 24.58
C TYR A 235 23.55 0.54 24.88
N HIS A 236 23.60 1.67 24.18
CA HIS A 236 24.50 2.76 24.52
C HIS A 236 23.75 3.86 25.27
N TYR A 237 23.94 3.92 26.59
CA TYR A 237 23.32 4.90 27.50
C TYR A 237 24.23 6.08 27.91
N GLY A 238 25.43 6.19 27.30
CA GLY A 238 26.46 7.18 27.66
C GLY A 238 27.72 6.57 28.29
N LEU A 239 28.62 7.41 28.82
CA LEU A 239 29.95 7.01 29.34
C LEU A 239 30.05 6.87 30.87
N GLN A 240 29.01 7.23 31.61
CA GLN A 240 28.98 7.11 33.07
C GLN A 240 27.98 6.04 33.51
N GLN A 241 28.22 5.44 34.68
CA GLN A 241 27.33 4.43 35.25
C GLN A 241 25.94 4.99 35.60
N ASP A 242 25.85 6.30 35.91
CA ASP A 242 24.56 6.99 36.14
C ASP A 242 23.78 7.27 34.85
N PHE A 243 24.39 6.99 33.68
CA PHE A 243 23.81 7.13 32.34
C PHE A 243 23.27 8.53 32.02
N GLY A 244 22.62 8.68 30.85
CA GLY A 244 21.78 9.84 30.56
C GLY A 244 22.50 11.03 29.88
N ALA A 245 23.64 10.80 29.24
CA ALA A 245 24.37 11.84 28.50
C ALA A 245 24.52 11.49 27.02
N ASN A 246 24.42 12.51 26.15
CA ASN A 246 24.62 12.41 24.70
C ASN A 246 26.12 12.24 24.32
N ASP A 247 26.77 11.23 24.89
CA ASP A 247 28.18 10.92 24.67
C ASP A 247 28.38 10.06 23.43
N VAL A 248 29.43 10.33 22.66
CA VAL A 248 29.80 9.47 21.53
C VAL A 248 30.45 8.19 22.07
N PRO A 249 30.03 6.99 21.63
CA PRO A 249 30.59 5.74 22.13
C PRO A 249 32.08 5.60 21.79
N PRO A 250 32.93 5.15 22.75
CA PRO A 250 34.34 4.90 22.50
C PRO A 250 34.48 3.65 21.61
N ALA A 251 35.55 3.58 20.83
CA ALA A 251 35.80 2.46 19.93
C ALA A 251 35.95 1.15 20.71
N GLY A 252 35.30 0.08 20.22
CA GLY A 252 35.35 -1.26 20.82
C GLY A 252 34.38 -1.48 21.98
N LYS A 253 33.56 -0.50 22.35
CA LYS A 253 32.59 -0.62 23.45
C LYS A 253 31.59 -1.76 23.24
N TYR A 254 31.04 -1.89 22.02
CA TYR A 254 30.08 -2.95 21.72
C TYR A 254 30.72 -4.35 21.82
N GLU A 255 31.93 -4.52 21.29
CA GLU A 255 32.68 -5.78 21.38
C GLU A 255 33.03 -6.13 22.83
N ALA A 256 33.36 -5.12 23.65
CA ALA A 256 33.62 -5.27 25.07
C ALA A 256 32.38 -5.70 25.87
N LEU A 257 31.18 -5.28 25.45
CA LEU A 257 29.92 -5.74 26.06
C LEU A 257 29.65 -7.22 25.76
N LEU A 258 29.90 -7.66 24.52
CA LEU A 258 29.70 -9.07 24.13
C LEU A 258 30.68 -10.03 24.82
N SER A 259 31.93 -9.59 25.00
CA SER A 259 33.02 -10.37 25.61
C SER A 259 33.16 -10.17 27.12
N GLY A 260 32.31 -9.33 27.72
CA GLY A 260 32.28 -9.10 29.17
C GLY A 260 33.44 -8.26 29.72
N THR A 261 34.17 -7.53 28.87
CA THR A 261 35.32 -6.70 29.26
C THR A 261 34.97 -5.23 29.50
N GLU A 262 33.70 -4.83 29.39
CA GLU A 262 33.26 -3.45 29.61
C GLU A 262 33.26 -3.02 31.10
N GLY A 263 33.72 -1.80 31.34
CA GLY A 263 34.51 -1.41 32.52
C GLY A 263 33.81 -0.98 33.82
N TRP A 264 32.62 -1.47 34.16
CA TRP A 264 31.96 -1.09 35.43
C TRP A 264 32.06 -2.14 36.54
N SER A 265 32.78 -3.22 36.31
CA SER A 265 32.66 -4.43 37.14
C SER A 265 34.00 -5.19 37.19
N SER A 266 34.30 -5.89 38.29
CA SER A 266 35.62 -6.52 38.56
C SER A 266 36.13 -7.42 37.41
N PRO A 267 37.39 -7.32 36.96
CA PRO A 267 37.96 -8.15 35.88
C PRO A 267 37.98 -9.67 36.17
N THR A 268 37.66 -10.08 37.40
CA THR A 268 37.69 -11.47 37.86
C THR A 268 36.30 -12.11 38.02
N GLY A 269 35.21 -11.41 37.69
CA GLY A 269 33.85 -11.93 37.82
C GLY A 269 33.58 -13.12 36.88
N ALA A 270 32.85 -14.12 37.36
CA ALA A 270 32.51 -15.31 36.59
C ALA A 270 31.49 -15.00 35.48
N GLY A 271 31.52 -15.77 34.38
CA GLY A 271 30.41 -15.81 33.40
C GLY A 271 30.23 -14.60 32.48
N ARG A 272 31.16 -13.64 32.49
CA ARG A 272 30.94 -12.36 31.79
C ARG A 272 31.10 -12.39 30.28
N ASP A 273 31.88 -13.34 29.76
CA ASP A 273 31.97 -13.57 28.31
C ASP A 273 30.68 -14.23 27.81
N PHE A 274 29.66 -13.39 27.59
CA PHE A 274 28.33 -13.84 27.18
C PHE A 274 28.40 -14.55 25.83
N TYR A 275 29.10 -13.96 24.86
CA TYR A 275 29.22 -14.53 23.53
C TYR A 275 29.98 -15.86 23.54
N GLY A 276 31.13 -15.94 24.22
CA GLY A 276 31.91 -17.17 24.33
C GLY A 276 31.16 -18.28 25.04
N THR A 277 30.42 -17.95 26.10
CA THR A 277 29.72 -18.95 26.94
C THR A 277 28.42 -19.45 26.32
N TYR A 278 27.55 -18.55 25.88
CA TYR A 278 26.17 -18.89 25.49
C TYR A 278 25.95 -18.97 23.98
N VAL A 279 26.76 -18.28 23.17
CA VAL A 279 26.68 -18.37 21.70
C VAL A 279 27.62 -19.47 21.22
N THR A 280 28.92 -19.33 21.45
CA THR A 280 29.93 -20.29 20.98
C THR A 280 29.91 -21.59 21.78
N GLY A 281 29.82 -21.48 23.11
CA GLY A 281 29.87 -22.64 24.01
C GLY A 281 28.64 -23.56 23.94
N GLN A 282 27.48 -23.02 23.54
CA GLN A 282 26.24 -23.79 23.39
C GLN A 282 25.87 -24.07 21.93
N ASP A 283 26.64 -23.58 20.95
CA ASP A 283 26.34 -23.65 19.52
C ASP A 283 24.97 -23.03 19.16
N LEU A 284 24.67 -21.87 19.74
CA LEU A 284 23.42 -21.14 19.54
C LEU A 284 23.62 -19.88 18.71
N ARG A 285 22.54 -19.38 18.13
CA ARG A 285 22.50 -18.10 17.40
C ARG A 285 22.13 -16.95 18.33
N MET A 286 22.55 -15.74 17.97
CA MET A 286 22.34 -14.54 18.78
C MET A 286 21.42 -13.52 18.08
N VAL A 287 20.39 -13.06 18.79
CA VAL A 287 19.48 -11.97 18.39
C VAL A 287 19.70 -10.77 19.32
N VAL A 288 20.33 -9.72 18.82
CA VAL A 288 20.68 -8.54 19.65
C VAL A 288 19.58 -7.51 19.57
N GLN A 289 19.12 -6.97 20.70
CA GLN A 289 18.34 -5.73 20.73
C GLN A 289 19.25 -4.59 21.19
N THR A 290 19.27 -3.50 20.44
CA THR A 290 20.21 -2.40 20.67
C THR A 290 19.62 -1.04 20.27
N GLY A 291 20.30 0.02 20.68
CA GLY A 291 19.97 1.41 20.38
C GLY A 291 20.98 2.35 21.01
N ALA A 292 20.99 3.59 20.55
CA ALA A 292 21.84 4.64 21.11
C ALA A 292 20.99 5.75 21.72
N PHE A 293 21.20 6.00 23.00
CA PHE A 293 20.51 7.02 23.78
C PHE A 293 20.79 8.40 23.20
N PHE A 294 19.74 9.18 23.01
CA PHE A 294 19.86 10.60 22.71
C PHE A 294 18.74 11.39 23.38
N ALA A 295 19.09 12.27 24.31
CA ALA A 295 18.18 13.19 24.97
C ALA A 295 18.16 14.52 24.21
N PRO A 296 17.12 14.82 23.39
CA PRO A 296 17.04 16.08 22.64
C PRO A 296 16.83 17.29 23.54
N GLY A 297 16.38 17.07 24.79
CA GLY A 297 16.17 18.12 25.78
C GLY A 297 17.45 18.64 26.46
N ASP A 298 18.59 17.98 26.26
CA ASP A 298 19.83 18.33 26.94
C ASP A 298 20.44 19.65 26.45
N PRO A 299 20.98 20.50 27.34
CA PRO A 299 21.63 21.74 26.94
C PRO A 299 22.82 21.50 26.01
N GLY A 300 22.67 21.92 24.75
CA GLY A 300 23.70 21.76 23.71
C GLY A 300 23.47 20.60 22.76
N ALA A 301 22.38 19.84 22.93
CA ALA A 301 21.95 18.82 21.97
C ALA A 301 21.65 19.46 20.60
N ASP A 302 22.30 18.94 19.56
CA ASP A 302 22.03 19.31 18.18
C ASP A 302 22.08 18.08 17.26
N ALA A 303 21.64 18.26 16.00
CA ALA A 303 21.57 17.18 15.02
C ALA A 303 22.95 16.59 14.66
N ALA A 304 24.05 17.36 14.81
CA ALA A 304 25.39 16.86 14.54
C ALA A 304 25.88 15.94 15.67
N GLN A 305 25.57 16.29 16.92
CA GLN A 305 25.82 15.44 18.07
C GLN A 305 24.97 14.17 18.01
N GLU A 306 23.68 14.28 17.67
CA GLU A 306 22.79 13.13 17.52
C GLU A 306 23.33 12.13 16.51
N LEU A 307 23.69 12.60 15.32
CA LEU A 307 24.29 11.76 14.29
C LEU A 307 25.60 11.15 14.79
N ALA A 308 26.46 11.90 15.47
CA ALA A 308 27.74 11.37 15.98
C ALA A 308 27.54 10.25 17.01
N VAL A 309 26.56 10.38 17.91
CA VAL A 309 26.24 9.37 18.93
C VAL A 309 25.68 8.12 18.28
N LYS A 310 24.60 8.26 17.50
CA LYS A 310 23.90 7.12 16.87
C LYS A 310 24.79 6.43 15.84
N GLN A 311 25.49 7.18 14.98
CA GLN A 311 26.41 6.64 13.98
C GLN A 311 27.66 6.01 14.59
N GLY A 312 28.18 6.59 15.69
CA GLY A 312 29.27 5.98 16.43
C GLY A 312 28.90 4.60 16.98
N TRP A 313 27.63 4.40 17.34
CA TRP A 313 27.15 3.14 17.90
C TRP A 313 26.83 2.11 16.82
N TRP A 314 25.96 2.42 15.86
CA TRP A 314 25.55 1.42 14.85
C TRP A 314 26.74 0.93 14.02
N ARG A 315 27.76 1.78 13.78
CA ARG A 315 28.99 1.33 13.10
C ARG A 315 29.78 0.29 13.88
N GLN A 316 29.78 0.37 15.21
CA GLN A 316 30.41 -0.66 16.05
C GLN A 316 29.60 -1.96 16.01
N VAL A 317 28.26 -1.86 16.07
CA VAL A 317 27.37 -3.02 15.93
C VAL A 317 27.59 -3.72 14.59
N PHE A 318 27.63 -2.94 13.51
CA PHE A 318 27.84 -3.46 12.15
C PHE A 318 29.23 -4.07 11.95
N ALA A 319 30.28 -3.44 12.48
CA ALA A 319 31.65 -3.94 12.40
C ALA A 319 31.90 -5.21 13.22
N ALA A 320 31.07 -5.47 14.23
CA ALA A 320 31.16 -6.67 15.06
C ALA A 320 30.57 -7.91 14.39
N ALA A 321 29.55 -7.78 13.53
CA ALA A 321 28.91 -8.91 12.85
C ALA A 321 29.89 -9.93 12.19
N PRO A 322 30.91 -9.52 11.40
CA PRO A 322 31.88 -10.47 10.84
C PRO A 322 32.85 -11.08 11.86
N GLN A 323 33.07 -10.42 13.00
CA GLN A 323 33.94 -10.91 14.08
C GLN A 323 33.21 -11.90 15.00
N PHE A 324 31.89 -11.77 15.09
CA PHE A 324 31.00 -12.56 15.94
C PHE A 324 29.96 -13.29 15.06
N PRO A 325 30.35 -14.34 14.31
CA PRO A 325 29.52 -15.00 13.29
C PRO A 325 28.26 -15.72 13.82
N GLY A 326 28.11 -15.82 15.14
CA GLY A 326 26.90 -16.32 15.81
C GLY A 326 25.77 -15.29 15.85
N ILE A 327 26.05 -14.00 15.61
CA ILE A 327 25.03 -12.95 15.47
C ILE A 327 24.19 -13.25 14.23
N ALA A 328 22.92 -13.55 14.45
CA ALA A 328 21.95 -13.85 13.41
C ALA A 328 21.04 -12.66 13.10
N ALA A 329 20.73 -11.83 14.11
CA ALA A 329 19.87 -10.67 13.92
C ALA A 329 20.24 -9.50 14.84
N VAL A 330 20.00 -8.29 14.34
CA VAL A 330 20.08 -7.04 15.08
C VAL A 330 18.74 -6.31 14.99
N VAL A 331 18.12 -6.11 16.14
CA VAL A 331 16.89 -5.33 16.33
C VAL A 331 17.26 -3.96 16.87
N TRP A 332 17.03 -2.92 16.08
CA TRP A 332 17.24 -1.54 16.52
C TRP A 332 15.99 -0.99 17.23
N LEU A 333 16.13 -0.38 18.41
CA LEU A 333 15.02 0.27 19.09
C LEU A 333 14.64 1.57 18.35
N GLU A 334 13.57 1.51 17.57
CA GLU A 334 13.11 2.61 16.72
C GLU A 334 11.91 3.31 17.37
N GLN A 335 12.13 3.86 18.57
CA GLN A 335 11.07 4.47 19.38
C GLN A 335 11.56 5.74 20.06
N GLU A 336 10.60 6.60 20.39
CA GLU A 336 10.80 7.72 21.30
C GLU A 336 10.03 7.41 22.58
N ARG A 337 10.71 7.34 23.72
CA ARG A 337 10.08 6.97 24.99
C ARG A 337 10.75 7.64 26.21
N PRO A 338 10.03 7.84 27.31
CA PRO A 338 10.62 8.28 28.56
C PRO A 338 11.62 7.26 29.10
N GLU A 339 12.75 7.70 29.61
CA GLU A 339 13.76 6.84 30.24
C GLU A 339 14.09 7.32 31.65
N ALA A 340 14.18 6.39 32.60
CA ALA A 340 14.50 6.70 33.99
C ALA A 340 15.94 7.25 34.13
N GLU A 341 16.85 6.82 33.25
CA GLU A 341 18.22 7.30 33.11
C GLU A 341 18.28 8.80 32.75
N ALA A 342 17.19 9.36 32.23
CA ALA A 342 17.06 10.76 31.83
C ALA A 342 16.10 11.55 32.73
N ASP A 343 15.87 11.13 33.98
CA ASP A 343 14.87 11.72 34.89
C ASP A 343 13.45 11.72 34.28
N ASP A 344 13.07 10.62 33.62
CA ASP A 344 11.82 10.43 32.88
C ASP A 344 11.63 11.43 31.71
N ALA A 345 12.70 12.06 31.26
CA ALA A 345 12.70 12.84 30.04
C ALA A 345 12.57 11.95 28.80
N LEU A 346 12.06 12.55 27.72
CA LEU A 346 11.87 11.89 26.45
C LEU A 346 13.22 11.65 25.75
N VAL A 347 13.50 10.39 25.43
CA VAL A 347 14.72 9.96 24.74
C VAL A 347 14.37 9.45 23.35
N ASP A 348 15.14 9.86 22.36
CA ASP A 348 14.94 9.47 20.97
C ASP A 348 15.95 8.40 20.55
N TRP A 349 15.49 7.15 20.47
CA TRP A 349 16.31 6.00 20.07
C TRP A 349 16.35 5.78 18.55
N ARG A 350 15.47 6.46 17.79
CA ARG A 350 15.24 6.20 16.36
C ARG A 350 16.47 6.47 15.51
N ALA A 351 16.86 5.52 14.67
CA ALA A 351 17.93 5.69 13.68
C ALA A 351 17.44 6.34 12.38
N THR A 352 16.13 6.43 12.15
CA THR A 352 15.55 6.93 10.87
C THR A 352 14.63 8.14 11.04
N ALA A 353 14.64 8.80 12.22
CA ALA A 353 13.73 9.90 12.54
C ALA A 353 13.83 11.11 11.60
N THR A 354 15.02 11.37 11.05
CA THR A 354 15.28 12.47 10.12
C THR A 354 15.87 11.94 8.81
N PRO A 355 15.68 12.65 7.68
CA PRO A 355 16.30 12.26 6.41
C PRO A 355 17.83 12.12 6.50
N GLU A 356 18.49 12.96 7.30
CA GLU A 356 19.93 12.90 7.53
C GLU A 356 20.35 11.62 8.26
N LEU A 357 19.63 11.24 9.31
CA LEU A 357 19.89 10.00 10.06
C LEU A 357 19.58 8.76 9.21
N ALA A 358 18.42 8.73 8.53
CA ALA A 358 18.00 7.62 7.68
C ALA A 358 19.00 7.37 6.54
N THR A 359 19.44 8.45 5.86
CA THR A 359 20.45 8.34 4.79
C THR A 359 21.78 7.81 5.31
N ALA A 360 22.22 8.29 6.48
CA ALA A 360 23.47 7.84 7.09
C ALA A 360 23.41 6.38 7.55
N PHE A 361 22.30 5.97 8.15
CA PHE A 361 22.04 4.60 8.60
C PHE A 361 22.01 3.63 7.41
N ALA A 362 21.22 3.93 6.36
CA ALA A 362 21.13 3.11 5.16
C ALA A 362 22.49 2.93 4.45
N ALA A 363 23.28 4.01 4.35
CA ALA A 363 24.60 3.97 3.73
C ALA A 363 25.59 3.08 4.50
N ASP A 364 25.64 3.20 5.83
CA ASP A 364 26.52 2.37 6.67
C ASP A 364 26.03 0.91 6.71
N LEU A 365 24.71 0.69 6.71
CA LEU A 365 24.11 -0.64 6.70
C LEU A 365 24.43 -1.41 5.41
N THR A 366 24.27 -0.75 4.27
CA THR A 366 24.61 -1.30 2.95
C THR A 366 26.10 -1.63 2.87
N ALA A 367 26.95 -0.75 3.38
CA ALA A 367 28.40 -0.95 3.39
C ALA A 367 28.84 -2.14 4.27
N ALA A 368 28.08 -2.45 5.32
CA ALA A 368 28.34 -3.56 6.22
C ALA A 368 27.87 -4.93 5.70
N GLY A 369 27.02 -4.96 4.67
CA GLY A 369 26.55 -6.22 4.06
C GLY A 369 25.55 -6.99 4.90
N PHE A 370 24.74 -6.30 5.71
CA PHE A 370 23.60 -6.91 6.39
C PHE A 370 22.55 -7.36 5.38
N THR A 371 21.79 -8.39 5.74
CA THR A 371 20.67 -8.83 4.90
C THR A 371 19.46 -7.95 5.16
N THR A 372 19.02 -7.25 4.13
CA THR A 372 17.79 -6.44 4.05
C THR A 372 16.87 -7.04 2.97
N GLY A 373 15.63 -6.56 2.91
CA GLY A 373 14.60 -7.05 2.00
C GLY A 373 13.88 -8.31 2.50
N ALA A 374 13.06 -8.89 1.63
CA ALA A 374 12.27 -10.07 1.93
C ALA A 374 13.16 -11.31 2.17
N VAL A 375 12.96 -11.97 3.31
CA VAL A 375 13.68 -13.17 3.75
C VAL A 375 12.77 -14.37 4.00
N THR A 376 11.46 -14.13 4.19
CA THR A 376 10.40 -15.14 4.08
C THR A 376 9.72 -15.03 2.72
N THR A 377 8.84 -15.99 2.39
CA THR A 377 7.95 -15.81 1.24
C THR A 377 7.17 -14.51 1.47
N VAL A 378 7.34 -13.53 0.58
CA VAL A 378 6.44 -12.37 0.57
C VAL A 378 5.05 -12.95 0.35
N GLN A 379 4.23 -12.91 1.40
CA GLN A 379 2.92 -13.55 1.40
C GLN A 379 2.19 -13.09 0.16
N ASP A 380 1.91 -14.09 -0.66
CA ASP A 380 1.78 -13.86 -2.07
C ASP A 380 0.37 -13.42 -2.36
N LEU A 381 0.20 -12.10 -2.30
CA LEU A 381 -0.63 -11.41 -3.23
C LEU A 381 -0.22 -11.68 -4.70
N GLN A 382 0.64 -12.68 -5.07
CA GLN A 382 0.67 -13.27 -6.43
C GLN A 382 -0.60 -14.02 -6.83
N SER A 383 -1.54 -14.30 -5.93
CA SER A 383 -2.92 -14.53 -6.39
C SER A 383 -3.49 -13.27 -7.08
N GLY A 384 -3.00 -12.08 -6.72
CA GLY A 384 -3.10 -10.82 -7.46
C GLY A 384 -2.01 -10.62 -8.52
N GLY A 385 -0.77 -11.02 -8.29
CA GLY A 385 0.39 -10.93 -9.19
C GLY A 385 0.37 -11.89 -10.39
N THR A 386 -0.57 -12.84 -10.48
CA THR A 386 -0.94 -13.43 -11.77
C THR A 386 -1.61 -12.40 -12.72
N ALA A 387 -1.91 -11.18 -12.25
CA ALA A 387 -2.20 -10.02 -13.08
C ALA A 387 -0.96 -9.46 -13.81
N LEU A 388 0.27 -9.91 -13.49
CA LEU A 388 1.49 -9.59 -14.27
C LEU A 388 1.46 -10.17 -15.69
N ALA A 389 0.52 -11.06 -16.03
CA ALA A 389 0.44 -11.66 -17.36
C ALA A 389 0.08 -10.67 -18.48
N GLN A 390 -0.48 -9.49 -18.18
CA GLN A 390 -0.81 -8.50 -19.22
C GLN A 390 0.37 -7.65 -19.67
N ASP A 391 1.36 -7.41 -18.79
CA ASP A 391 2.51 -6.56 -19.11
C ASP A 391 3.81 -7.35 -19.27
N ARG A 392 3.93 -8.55 -18.69
CA ARG A 392 5.02 -9.50 -19.00
C ARG A 392 4.99 -9.98 -20.45
N ALA A 393 3.86 -9.79 -21.15
CA ALA A 393 3.75 -9.98 -22.60
C ALA A 393 4.20 -8.74 -23.43
N ARG A 394 4.41 -7.58 -22.81
CA ARG A 394 4.91 -6.34 -23.46
C ARG A 394 6.38 -6.05 -23.17
N THR A 395 6.86 -6.31 -21.95
CA THR A 395 8.23 -5.95 -21.51
C THR A 395 9.36 -6.73 -22.18
N THR A 396 9.06 -7.68 -23.08
CA THR A 396 10.06 -8.34 -23.93
C THR A 396 10.37 -7.60 -25.24
N THR A 397 9.71 -6.49 -25.54
CA THR A 397 9.95 -5.69 -26.76
C THR A 397 10.00 -4.20 -26.40
N GLY A 398 11.13 -3.54 -26.65
CA GLY A 398 11.42 -2.17 -26.21
C GLY A 398 10.38 -1.12 -26.63
N GLY A 399 10.37 0.03 -25.93
CA GLY A 399 9.34 1.09 -25.94
C GLY A 399 8.99 1.79 -27.26
N GLY A 400 9.31 1.23 -28.42
CA GLY A 400 8.84 1.68 -29.73
C GLY A 400 7.43 1.19 -30.11
N ASP A 401 6.93 0.10 -29.50
CA ASP A 401 5.66 -0.52 -29.90
C ASP A 401 4.42 0.25 -29.40
N GLU A 402 4.46 0.86 -28.20
CA GLU A 402 3.34 1.62 -27.64
C GLU A 402 3.02 2.86 -28.44
N MET A 403 4.05 3.65 -28.79
CA MET A 403 3.87 4.86 -29.58
C MET A 403 3.42 4.52 -31.00
N GLY A 404 3.93 3.43 -31.58
CA GLY A 404 3.49 2.96 -32.90
C GLY A 404 2.00 2.66 -32.93
N TRP A 405 1.51 2.06 -31.86
CA TRP A 405 0.10 1.75 -31.67
C TRP A 405 -0.79 3.00 -31.47
N ILE A 406 -0.30 4.01 -30.74
CA ILE A 406 -0.97 5.32 -30.61
C ILE A 406 -1.14 5.96 -31.99
N VAL A 407 -0.08 6.00 -32.79
CA VAL A 407 -0.10 6.55 -34.15
C VAL A 407 -1.08 5.79 -35.04
N PHE A 408 -1.10 4.45 -34.96
CA PHE A 408 -2.06 3.62 -35.67
C PHE A 408 -3.52 3.97 -35.30
N CYS A 409 -3.83 4.09 -34.00
CA CYS A 409 -5.16 4.46 -33.52
C CYS A 409 -5.57 5.87 -34.00
N ALA A 410 -4.65 6.84 -33.93
CA ALA A 410 -4.89 8.20 -34.41
C ALA A 410 -5.15 8.24 -35.92
N ALA A 411 -4.40 7.46 -36.71
CA ALA A 411 -4.60 7.30 -38.14
C ALA A 411 -5.95 6.65 -38.46
N LEU A 412 -6.32 5.58 -37.75
CA LEU A 412 -7.64 4.93 -37.88
C LEU A 412 -8.78 5.90 -37.52
N ALA A 413 -8.63 6.70 -36.47
CA ALA A 413 -9.59 7.72 -36.08
C ALA A 413 -9.75 8.80 -37.17
N LEU A 414 -8.65 9.22 -37.82
CA LEU A 414 -8.69 10.13 -38.95
C LEU A 414 -9.40 9.52 -40.18
N LEU A 415 -9.15 8.23 -40.48
CA LEU A 415 -9.83 7.52 -41.55
C LEU A 415 -11.34 7.42 -41.27
N LEU A 416 -11.74 7.11 -40.04
CA LEU A 416 -13.14 7.11 -39.60
C LEU A 416 -13.77 8.50 -39.72
N PHE A 417 -13.02 9.56 -39.41
CA PHE A 417 -13.46 10.94 -39.59
C PHE A 417 -13.76 11.24 -41.07
N TYR A 418 -12.86 10.91 -42.00
CA TYR A 418 -13.13 11.08 -43.43
C TYR A 418 -14.29 10.22 -43.93
N ALA A 419 -14.36 8.97 -43.49
CA ALA A 419 -15.47 8.08 -43.80
C ALA A 419 -16.81 8.65 -43.31
N SER A 420 -16.83 9.29 -42.13
CA SER A 420 -18.01 9.99 -41.61
C SER A 420 -18.44 11.16 -42.51
N GLY A 421 -17.49 11.90 -43.08
CA GLY A 421 -17.74 12.96 -44.05
C GLY A 421 -18.34 12.43 -45.36
N LEU A 422 -17.80 11.33 -45.88
CA LEU A 422 -18.31 10.65 -47.08
C LEU A 422 -19.71 10.08 -46.85
N ALA A 423 -19.93 9.36 -45.75
CA ALA A 423 -21.25 8.83 -45.39
C ALA A 423 -22.28 9.96 -45.18
N GLY A 424 -21.88 11.07 -44.55
CA GLY A 424 -22.74 12.24 -44.41
C GLY A 424 -23.15 12.86 -45.75
N ARG A 425 -22.34 12.71 -46.81
CA ARG A 425 -22.64 13.19 -48.16
C ARG A 425 -23.48 12.20 -48.97
N PHE A 426 -23.16 10.91 -48.92
CA PHE A 426 -23.75 9.90 -49.80
C PHE A 426 -24.87 9.08 -49.16
N LEU A 427 -24.95 9.02 -47.82
CA LEU A 427 -25.89 8.20 -47.06
C LEU A 427 -26.65 9.06 -46.02
N PRO A 428 -27.38 10.12 -46.42
CA PRO A 428 -28.07 11.02 -45.49
C PRO A 428 -29.13 10.32 -44.63
N SER A 429 -29.64 9.17 -45.09
CA SER A 429 -30.61 8.36 -44.35
C SER A 429 -30.03 7.77 -43.06
N TRP A 430 -28.70 7.66 -42.90
CA TRP A 430 -28.04 7.09 -41.71
C TRP A 430 -27.92 8.06 -40.53
N ARG A 431 -28.15 9.36 -40.79
CA ARG A 431 -27.90 10.45 -39.84
C ARG A 431 -28.76 10.35 -38.57
N TYR A 432 -28.25 10.95 -37.49
CA TYR A 432 -28.97 11.13 -36.24
C TYR A 432 -30.29 11.91 -36.47
N PRO A 433 -31.44 11.37 -36.04
CA PRO A 433 -32.76 11.87 -36.47
C PRO A 433 -33.22 13.18 -35.83
N ASP A 434 -32.79 13.52 -34.60
CA ASP A 434 -33.26 14.73 -33.92
C ASP A 434 -32.17 15.42 -33.09
N GLU A 435 -31.49 16.41 -33.67
CA GLU A 435 -30.44 17.19 -33.00
C GLU A 435 -30.98 18.10 -31.86
N HIS A 436 -32.29 18.27 -31.75
CA HIS A 436 -32.95 19.16 -30.79
C HIS A 436 -33.57 18.45 -29.59
N ASP A 437 -33.52 17.10 -29.54
CA ASP A 437 -33.97 16.34 -28.38
C ASP A 437 -33.23 16.84 -27.11
N PRO A 438 -33.95 17.18 -26.02
CA PRO A 438 -33.33 17.58 -24.75
C PRO A 438 -32.36 16.53 -24.18
N ARG A 439 -32.45 15.26 -24.58
CA ARG A 439 -31.51 14.19 -24.22
C ARG A 439 -30.80 13.63 -25.46
N ASP A 440 -29.49 13.84 -25.55
CA ASP A 440 -28.68 13.34 -26.66
C ASP A 440 -28.32 11.86 -26.45
N ARG A 441 -28.93 10.95 -27.24
CA ARG A 441 -28.69 9.51 -27.14
C ARG A 441 -27.28 9.09 -27.55
N ARG A 442 -26.57 9.94 -28.31
CA ARG A 442 -25.16 9.68 -28.66
C ARG A 442 -24.28 9.74 -27.42
N LEU A 443 -24.56 10.68 -26.50
CA LEU A 443 -23.86 10.77 -25.23
C LEU A 443 -24.16 9.57 -24.33
N ASP A 444 -25.42 9.12 -24.28
CA ASP A 444 -25.78 7.89 -23.55
C ASP A 444 -25.05 6.66 -24.14
N LEU A 445 -25.02 6.49 -25.46
CA LEU A 445 -24.30 5.39 -26.11
C LEU A 445 -22.79 5.46 -25.82
N PHE A 446 -22.19 6.63 -25.96
CA PHE A 446 -20.75 6.82 -25.77
C PHE A 446 -20.34 6.61 -24.30
N ARG A 447 -21.12 7.10 -23.33
CA ARG A 447 -20.95 6.78 -21.91
C ARG A 447 -21.10 5.29 -21.62
N GLY A 448 -22.02 4.63 -22.31
CA GLY A 448 -22.22 3.18 -22.23
C GLY A 448 -21.01 2.38 -22.69
N TRP A 449 -20.39 2.82 -23.79
CA TRP A 449 -19.15 2.21 -24.28
C TRP A 449 -18.00 2.41 -23.29
N ILE A 450 -17.83 3.63 -22.76
CA ILE A 450 -16.77 3.93 -21.78
C ILE A 450 -16.96 3.12 -20.50
N ILE A 451 -18.17 3.03 -19.95
CA ILE A 451 -18.37 2.27 -18.71
C ILE A 451 -18.15 0.77 -18.93
N VAL A 452 -18.43 0.24 -20.12
CA VAL A 452 -18.11 -1.16 -20.46
C VAL A 452 -16.59 -1.36 -20.54
N ALA A 453 -15.87 -0.41 -21.14
CA ALA A 453 -14.41 -0.44 -21.14
C ALA A 453 -13.86 -0.48 -19.70
N VAL A 454 -14.35 0.41 -18.82
CA VAL A 454 -14.01 0.43 -17.39
C VAL A 454 -14.31 -0.91 -16.72
N VAL A 455 -15.48 -1.51 -16.93
CA VAL A 455 -15.80 -2.83 -16.35
C VAL A 455 -14.83 -3.91 -16.82
N VAL A 456 -14.47 -3.92 -18.10
CA VAL A 456 -13.55 -4.90 -18.68
C VAL A 456 -12.14 -4.73 -18.11
N THR A 457 -11.65 -3.50 -17.95
CA THR A 457 -10.30 -3.24 -17.42
C THR A 457 -10.15 -3.54 -15.94
N HIS A 458 -11.20 -3.32 -15.14
CA HIS A 458 -11.18 -3.60 -13.69
C HIS A 458 -11.42 -5.08 -13.36
N ILE A 459 -11.78 -5.91 -14.34
CA ILE A 459 -11.85 -7.36 -14.18
C ILE A 459 -10.59 -7.93 -14.82
N GLU A 460 -9.57 -8.13 -13.99
CA GLU A 460 -8.18 -8.45 -14.36
C GLU A 460 -8.00 -9.89 -14.87
N VAL A 461 -8.66 -10.21 -15.98
CA VAL A 461 -8.52 -11.47 -16.71
C VAL A 461 -8.12 -11.20 -18.16
N ALA A 462 -7.20 -12.02 -18.68
CA ALA A 462 -6.77 -11.95 -20.07
C ALA A 462 -7.90 -12.42 -20.99
N GLY A 463 -8.19 -11.66 -22.05
CA GLY A 463 -9.24 -12.01 -22.99
C GLY A 463 -9.30 -11.09 -24.19
N LEU A 464 -10.13 -11.45 -25.17
CA LEU A 464 -10.34 -10.64 -26.36
C LEU A 464 -10.89 -9.25 -25.99
N PHE A 465 -11.79 -9.18 -25.01
CA PHE A 465 -12.34 -7.90 -24.57
C PHE A 465 -11.29 -7.04 -23.88
N SER A 466 -10.48 -7.59 -22.97
CA SER A 466 -9.41 -6.80 -22.33
C SER A 466 -8.31 -6.43 -23.31
N TYR A 467 -7.91 -7.32 -24.22
CA TYR A 467 -6.99 -7.00 -25.32
C TYR A 467 -7.54 -5.86 -26.19
N VAL A 468 -8.80 -5.95 -26.61
CA VAL A 468 -9.43 -4.89 -27.39
C VAL A 468 -9.55 -3.64 -26.55
N THR A 469 -9.98 -3.66 -25.30
CA THR A 469 -10.18 -2.43 -24.52
C THR A 469 -8.86 -1.73 -24.17
N LEU A 470 -7.82 -2.48 -23.81
CA LEU A 470 -6.50 -1.94 -23.47
C LEU A 470 -5.75 -1.45 -24.72
N ASN A 471 -6.08 -1.97 -25.91
CA ASN A 471 -5.47 -1.56 -27.17
C ASN A 471 -6.40 -0.71 -28.06
N ALA A 472 -7.71 -0.63 -27.85
CA ALA A 472 -8.63 0.03 -28.80
C ALA A 472 -8.52 1.56 -28.79
N ILE A 473 -7.82 2.13 -27.81
CA ILE A 473 -7.82 3.58 -27.55
C ILE A 473 -6.40 4.08 -27.29
N GLY A 474 -5.43 3.77 -28.17
CA GLY A 474 -4.11 4.40 -28.23
C GLY A 474 -3.55 4.88 -26.87
N ALA A 475 -3.55 6.20 -26.68
CA ALA A 475 -3.00 6.90 -25.51
C ALA A 475 -4.05 7.33 -24.45
N ILE A 476 -5.35 7.06 -24.64
CA ILE A 476 -6.42 7.55 -23.76
C ILE A 476 -7.10 6.38 -23.06
N THR A 477 -7.35 6.55 -21.77
CA THR A 477 -8.06 5.61 -20.90
C THR A 477 -9.56 5.89 -20.85
N GLY A 478 -10.32 4.91 -20.35
CA GLY A 478 -11.74 5.10 -20.07
C GLY A 478 -12.03 6.27 -19.11
N ALA A 479 -11.13 6.53 -18.16
CA ALA A 479 -11.28 7.54 -17.12
C ALA A 479 -11.34 8.97 -17.68
N GLU A 480 -10.39 9.36 -18.53
CA GLU A 480 -10.31 10.71 -19.12
C GLU A 480 -11.58 11.06 -19.90
N MET A 481 -12.06 10.12 -20.73
CA MET A 481 -13.29 10.30 -21.47
C MET A 481 -14.50 10.40 -20.55
N PHE A 482 -14.55 9.61 -19.48
CA PHE A 482 -15.65 9.64 -18.52
C PHE A 482 -15.72 10.97 -17.76
N VAL A 483 -14.56 11.51 -17.34
CA VAL A 483 -14.43 12.82 -16.68
C VAL A 483 -14.87 13.94 -17.62
N LEU A 484 -14.36 13.95 -18.86
CA LEU A 484 -14.74 14.96 -19.86
C LEU A 484 -16.24 14.94 -20.17
N LEU A 485 -16.82 13.76 -20.43
CA LEU A 485 -18.25 13.64 -20.73
C LEU A 485 -19.13 14.02 -19.54
N SER A 486 -18.70 13.73 -18.32
CA SER A 486 -19.40 14.18 -17.11
C SER A 486 -19.46 15.71 -17.05
N GLY A 487 -18.35 16.38 -17.38
CA GLY A 487 -18.31 17.83 -17.59
C GLY A 487 -19.31 18.28 -18.66
N VAL A 488 -19.30 17.65 -19.84
CA VAL A 488 -20.23 17.99 -20.95
C VAL A 488 -21.69 17.88 -20.52
N VAL A 489 -22.07 16.78 -19.88
CA VAL A 489 -23.45 16.55 -19.43
C VAL A 489 -23.86 17.57 -18.37
N LEU A 490 -23.00 17.85 -17.40
CA LEU A 490 -23.27 18.84 -16.35
C LEU A 490 -23.36 20.26 -16.92
N GLY A 491 -22.50 20.60 -17.88
CA GLY A 491 -22.51 21.88 -18.59
C GLY A 491 -23.77 22.07 -19.42
N MET A 492 -24.38 20.99 -19.93
CA MET A 492 -25.65 21.04 -20.66
C MET A 492 -26.86 21.18 -19.72
N VAL A 493 -26.89 20.40 -18.64
CA VAL A 493 -28.10 20.24 -17.79
C VAL A 493 -28.19 21.33 -16.72
N TYR A 494 -27.09 21.67 -16.06
CA TYR A 494 -27.11 22.59 -14.93
C TYR A 494 -27.59 24.01 -15.30
N PRO A 495 -27.20 24.62 -16.43
CA PRO A 495 -27.74 25.92 -16.84
C PRO A 495 -29.25 25.90 -17.11
N VAL A 496 -29.79 24.77 -17.57
CA VAL A 496 -31.24 24.58 -17.74
C VAL A 496 -31.93 24.56 -16.38
N ALA A 497 -31.35 23.88 -15.40
CA ALA A 497 -31.85 23.87 -14.02
C ALA A 497 -31.83 25.29 -13.40
N VAL A 498 -30.75 26.05 -13.59
CA VAL A 498 -30.65 27.44 -13.12
C VAL A 498 -31.72 28.33 -13.77
N ARG A 499 -31.97 28.20 -15.08
CA ARG A 499 -33.03 28.97 -15.77
C ARG A 499 -34.44 28.61 -15.30
N ARG A 500 -34.68 27.35 -14.90
CA ARG A 500 -36.00 26.86 -14.48
C ARG A 500 -36.31 27.16 -13.01
N ALA A 501 -35.34 26.98 -12.12
CA ALA A 501 -35.55 27.01 -10.67
C ALA A 501 -34.78 28.13 -9.96
N GLY A 502 -33.95 28.91 -10.66
CA GLY A 502 -33.04 29.90 -10.08
C GLY A 502 -31.70 29.32 -9.67
N ALA A 503 -30.70 30.21 -9.47
CA ALA A 503 -29.31 29.81 -9.22
C ALA A 503 -29.14 29.07 -7.88
N TRP A 504 -29.75 29.57 -6.80
CA TRP A 504 -29.60 28.97 -5.47
C TRP A 504 -30.29 27.61 -5.33
N PRO A 505 -31.54 27.39 -5.79
CA PRO A 505 -32.15 26.07 -5.76
C PRO A 505 -31.41 25.04 -6.62
N ALA A 506 -30.89 25.45 -7.79
CA ALA A 506 -30.06 24.58 -8.63
C ALA A 506 -28.74 24.22 -7.94
N ALA A 507 -28.07 25.18 -7.28
CA ALA A 507 -26.83 24.95 -6.53
C ALA A 507 -27.05 23.97 -5.37
N LYS A 508 -28.12 24.16 -4.57
CA LYS A 508 -28.48 23.21 -3.50
C LYS A 508 -28.74 21.80 -4.04
N ALA A 509 -29.37 21.67 -5.20
CA ALA A 509 -29.58 20.37 -5.83
C ALA A 509 -28.26 19.72 -6.29
N ALA A 510 -27.32 20.51 -6.82
CA ALA A 510 -25.98 20.02 -7.18
C ALA A 510 -25.16 19.61 -5.95
N PHE A 511 -25.13 20.42 -4.88
CA PHE A 511 -24.45 20.06 -3.63
C PHE A 511 -25.06 18.82 -2.98
N ARG A 512 -26.39 18.68 -2.97
CA ARG A 512 -27.05 17.45 -2.50
C ARG A 512 -26.67 16.23 -3.34
N ARG A 513 -26.47 16.40 -4.65
CA ARG A 513 -26.00 15.33 -5.53
C ARG A 513 -24.55 14.95 -5.23
N ALA A 514 -23.66 15.93 -5.05
CA ALA A 514 -22.27 15.69 -4.66
C ALA A 514 -22.19 14.97 -3.30
N GLY A 515 -22.96 15.43 -2.31
CA GLY A 515 -23.06 14.77 -1.01
C GLY A 515 -23.58 13.32 -1.10
N ARG A 516 -24.52 13.03 -2.00
CA ARG A 516 -24.94 11.65 -2.27
C ARG A 516 -23.83 10.81 -2.88
N GLN A 517 -23.03 11.36 -3.79
CA GLN A 517 -21.88 10.65 -4.36
C GLN A 517 -20.84 10.35 -3.28
N TYR A 518 -20.55 11.32 -2.41
CA TYR A 518 -19.65 11.16 -1.27
C TYR A 518 -20.15 10.07 -0.29
N LEU A 519 -21.40 10.14 0.13
CA LEU A 519 -21.99 9.11 1.02
C LEU A 519 -22.04 7.73 0.35
N THR A 520 -22.22 7.69 -0.97
CA THR A 520 -22.15 6.41 -1.72
C THR A 520 -20.72 5.87 -1.73
N ALA A 521 -19.72 6.74 -1.87
CA ALA A 521 -18.32 6.33 -1.80
C ALA A 521 -17.98 5.78 -0.43
N LEU A 522 -18.29 6.53 0.63
CA LEU A 522 -18.13 6.08 2.01
C LEU A 522 -18.83 4.74 2.27
N GLY A 523 -20.06 4.60 1.79
CA GLY A 523 -20.83 3.36 1.91
C GLY A 523 -20.19 2.17 1.19
N VAL A 524 -19.58 2.37 0.03
CA VAL A 524 -18.83 1.32 -0.68
C VAL A 524 -17.55 0.96 0.08
N VAL A 525 -16.80 1.94 0.56
CA VAL A 525 -15.57 1.73 1.34
C VAL A 525 -15.85 0.88 2.58
N VAL A 526 -16.84 1.29 3.38
CA VAL A 526 -17.27 0.56 4.59
C VAL A 526 -17.83 -0.82 4.23
N LEU A 527 -18.59 -0.96 3.15
CA LEU A 527 -19.13 -2.26 2.75
C LEU A 527 -18.03 -3.23 2.34
N VAL A 528 -17.01 -2.78 1.60
CA VAL A 528 -15.85 -3.60 1.23
C VAL A 528 -15.05 -3.97 2.48
N PHE A 529 -14.84 -3.03 3.40
CA PHE A 529 -14.22 -3.32 4.70
C PHE A 529 -14.99 -4.36 5.50
N VAL A 530 -16.32 -4.28 5.59
CA VAL A 530 -17.11 -5.32 6.26
C VAL A 530 -17.01 -6.67 5.54
N LEU A 531 -16.88 -6.66 4.21
CA LEU A 531 -16.72 -7.90 3.43
C LEU A 531 -15.34 -8.53 3.61
N SER A 532 -14.29 -7.81 4.02
CA SER A 532 -12.98 -8.40 4.28
C SER A 532 -12.97 -9.31 5.51
N TYR A 533 -13.91 -9.15 6.44
CA TYR A 533 -14.08 -10.04 7.59
C TYR A 533 -14.86 -11.32 7.26
N VAL A 534 -15.29 -11.53 6.01
CA VAL A 534 -16.03 -12.73 5.62
C VAL A 534 -15.02 -13.81 5.22
N PRO A 535 -14.89 -14.94 5.95
CA PRO A 535 -13.76 -15.87 5.81
C PRO A 535 -13.56 -16.53 4.43
N PHE A 536 -14.60 -16.50 3.58
CA PHE A 536 -14.57 -17.07 2.24
C PHE A 536 -14.49 -16.01 1.12
N ILE A 537 -14.27 -14.75 1.48
CA ILE A 537 -14.10 -13.64 0.56
C ILE A 537 -12.70 -13.05 0.77
N ASP A 538 -11.83 -13.29 -0.19
CA ASP A 538 -10.59 -12.56 -0.35
C ASP A 538 -10.88 -11.15 -0.89
N ALA A 539 -10.90 -10.16 0.02
CA ALA A 539 -11.08 -8.76 -0.31
C ALA A 539 -9.79 -8.10 -0.82
N SER A 540 -8.63 -8.73 -0.67
CA SER A 540 -7.32 -8.18 -1.08
C SER A 540 -7.30 -7.81 -2.57
N VAL A 541 -8.04 -8.55 -3.40
CA VAL A 541 -8.20 -8.33 -4.85
C VAL A 541 -8.60 -6.89 -5.20
N ILE A 542 -9.35 -6.22 -4.33
CA ILE A 542 -9.77 -4.82 -4.53
C ILE A 542 -9.28 -3.86 -3.45
N THR A 543 -8.72 -4.37 -2.34
CA THR A 543 -8.22 -3.58 -1.20
C THR A 543 -6.71 -3.43 -1.19
N THR A 544 -5.99 -4.12 -2.08
CA THR A 544 -4.56 -3.93 -2.30
C THR A 544 -4.30 -3.47 -3.72
N PHE A 545 -3.17 -2.81 -3.96
CA PHE A 545 -2.72 -2.39 -5.29
C PHE A 545 -1.25 -2.74 -5.49
N THR A 546 -0.95 -3.53 -6.51
CA THR A 546 0.42 -3.85 -6.91
C THR A 546 0.90 -2.86 -7.96
N ASP A 547 2.00 -2.16 -7.70
CA ASP A 547 2.64 -1.29 -8.70
C ASP A 547 3.22 -2.14 -9.84
N ARG A 548 3.00 -1.65 -11.05
CA ARG A 548 3.41 -2.30 -12.31
C ARG A 548 4.70 -1.72 -12.87
N GLY A 549 5.45 -0.96 -12.07
CA GLY A 549 6.64 -0.24 -12.52
C GLY A 549 6.30 1.10 -13.17
N THR A 550 5.15 1.65 -12.78
CA THR A 550 4.55 2.83 -13.42
C THR A 550 4.22 3.92 -12.39
N GLY A 551 4.41 3.67 -11.09
CA GLY A 551 4.31 4.68 -10.04
C GLY A 551 5.48 5.66 -10.01
N ALA A 552 5.59 6.43 -8.93
CA ALA A 552 6.61 7.48 -8.75
C ALA A 552 8.05 6.95 -8.88
N ASP A 553 8.28 5.68 -8.51
CA ASP A 553 9.58 5.01 -8.57
C ASP A 553 9.87 4.35 -9.94
N GLY A 554 8.97 4.51 -10.91
CA GLY A 554 9.09 3.93 -12.24
C GLY A 554 9.27 2.42 -12.21
N SER A 555 10.03 1.87 -13.17
CA SER A 555 10.25 0.42 -13.29
C SER A 555 10.92 -0.24 -12.06
N ALA A 556 11.54 0.54 -11.18
CA ALA A 556 12.19 0.04 -9.96
C ALA A 556 11.18 -0.35 -8.87
N GLY A 557 10.00 0.29 -8.83
CA GLY A 557 8.91 -0.05 -7.90
C GLY A 557 8.00 -1.18 -8.38
N ALA A 558 8.32 -1.84 -9.50
CA ALA A 558 7.47 -2.88 -10.07
C ALA A 558 7.39 -4.11 -9.15
N GLY A 559 6.19 -4.45 -8.71
CA GLY A 559 5.93 -5.59 -7.81
C GLY A 559 5.66 -5.18 -6.36
N THR A 560 5.88 -3.93 -5.97
CA THR A 560 5.51 -3.43 -4.64
C THR A 560 3.99 -3.46 -4.46
N VAL A 561 3.52 -3.99 -3.33
CA VAL A 561 2.09 -4.11 -3.02
C VAL A 561 1.72 -3.15 -1.91
N TYR A 562 0.75 -2.28 -2.18
CA TYR A 562 0.21 -1.32 -1.23
C TYR A 562 -1.13 -1.80 -0.68
N ASP A 563 -1.28 -1.78 0.64
CA ASP A 563 -2.59 -1.97 1.27
C ASP A 563 -3.35 -0.64 1.31
N LEU A 564 -4.49 -0.60 0.63
CA LEU A 564 -5.38 0.57 0.53
C LEU A 564 -6.31 0.71 1.74
N TYR A 565 -6.23 -0.24 2.67
CA TYR A 565 -7.02 -0.37 3.89
C TYR A 565 -6.15 -0.59 5.14
N ALA A 566 -4.83 -0.30 5.09
CA ALA A 566 -3.87 -0.57 6.18
C ALA A 566 -4.36 -0.18 7.58
N ASN A 567 -5.01 0.99 7.68
CA ASN A 567 -5.53 1.54 8.94
C ASN A 567 -7.03 1.29 9.18
N ALA A 568 -7.70 0.53 8.31
CA ALA A 568 -9.13 0.32 8.40
C ALA A 568 -9.50 -0.52 9.63
N GLY A 569 -8.67 -1.49 10.03
CA GLY A 569 -8.86 -2.29 11.24
C GLY A 569 -8.99 -1.43 12.51
N GLN A 570 -8.28 -0.30 12.54
CA GLN A 570 -8.32 0.67 13.65
C GLN A 570 -9.71 1.28 13.85
N LEU A 571 -10.58 1.30 12.83
CA LEU A 571 -11.96 1.77 12.95
C LEU A 571 -12.82 0.93 13.90
N LEU A 572 -12.40 -0.29 14.22
CA LEU A 572 -13.11 -1.18 15.15
C LEU A 572 -12.71 -0.97 16.62
N GLY A 573 -11.59 -0.28 16.89
CA GLY A 573 -11.16 0.05 18.24
C GLY A 573 -12.20 0.90 18.97
N TYR A 574 -12.26 0.82 20.31
CA TYR A 574 -13.16 1.64 21.12
C TYR A 574 -12.42 2.49 22.16
N PRO A 575 -12.46 3.84 22.05
CA PRO A 575 -12.98 4.60 20.91
C PRO A 575 -12.08 4.45 19.66
N PRO A 576 -12.63 4.54 18.44
CA PRO A 576 -11.80 4.46 17.24
C PRO A 576 -10.86 5.67 17.21
N PRO A 577 -9.56 5.47 16.94
CA PRO A 577 -8.60 6.56 16.93
C PRO A 577 -8.98 7.55 15.84
N TRP A 578 -8.81 8.83 16.15
CA TRP A 578 -9.32 9.91 15.29
C TRP A 578 -8.66 9.93 13.91
N TYR A 579 -7.39 9.54 13.80
CA TYR A 579 -6.70 9.48 12.51
C TYR A 579 -7.38 8.49 11.55
N ALA A 580 -7.80 7.31 12.02
CA ALA A 580 -8.48 6.31 11.19
C ALA A 580 -9.86 6.82 10.73
N VAL A 581 -10.59 7.50 11.62
CA VAL A 581 -11.85 8.17 11.27
C VAL A 581 -11.63 9.27 10.23
N GLN A 582 -10.57 10.07 10.38
CA GLN A 582 -10.21 11.10 9.41
C GLN A 582 -9.85 10.49 8.06
N GLN A 583 -9.06 9.41 8.03
CA GLN A 583 -8.71 8.70 6.81
C GLN A 583 -9.94 8.18 6.08
N LEU A 584 -10.91 7.59 6.80
CA LEU A 584 -12.18 7.15 6.24
C LEU A 584 -13.00 8.33 5.68
N LEU A 585 -13.16 9.41 6.45
CA LEU A 585 -13.95 10.57 6.05
C LEU A 585 -13.31 11.34 4.88
N LEU A 586 -11.99 11.35 4.78
CA LEU A 586 -11.24 11.99 3.71
C LEU A 586 -11.01 11.06 2.52
N LEU A 587 -11.57 9.84 2.52
CA LEU A 587 -11.40 8.84 1.46
C LEU A 587 -9.90 8.56 1.17
N GLN A 588 -9.11 8.43 2.24
CA GLN A 588 -7.72 7.95 2.17
C GLN A 588 -7.65 6.42 2.08
N MET A 589 -8.76 5.75 2.40
CA MET A 589 -8.96 4.31 2.21
C MET A 589 -10.12 4.05 1.25
N GLY A 590 -10.00 3.02 0.44
CA GLY A 590 -11.03 2.64 -0.53
C GLY A 590 -10.52 1.65 -1.57
N PRO A 591 -11.44 0.99 -2.30
CA PRO A 591 -11.03 -0.02 -3.25
C PRO A 591 -10.51 0.64 -4.52
N TRP A 592 -9.37 0.17 -5.06
CA TRP A 592 -8.68 0.83 -6.19
C TRP A 592 -9.58 1.02 -7.40
N VAL A 593 -10.46 0.03 -7.69
CA VAL A 593 -11.42 0.04 -8.80
C VAL A 593 -12.46 1.19 -8.72
N PHE A 594 -12.61 1.80 -7.55
CA PHE A 594 -13.62 2.82 -7.26
C PHE A 594 -13.02 4.18 -6.84
N ASN A 595 -11.69 4.26 -6.73
CA ASN A 595 -10.97 5.40 -6.15
C ASN A 595 -11.30 6.74 -6.82
N ILE A 596 -11.52 6.76 -8.15
CA ILE A 596 -11.89 7.97 -8.92
C ILE A 596 -13.15 8.70 -8.41
N MET A 597 -13.98 8.06 -7.58
CA MET A 597 -15.18 8.70 -7.02
C MET A 597 -14.87 9.95 -6.20
N GLY A 598 -13.73 9.99 -5.48
CA GLY A 598 -13.31 11.16 -4.70
C GLY A 598 -13.17 12.42 -5.59
N LEU A 599 -12.51 12.27 -6.73
CA LEU A 599 -12.40 13.32 -7.75
C LEU A 599 -13.80 13.81 -8.21
N PHE A 600 -14.72 12.90 -8.50
CA PHE A 600 -16.06 13.27 -8.97
C PHE A 600 -16.89 14.04 -7.94
N VAL A 601 -16.71 13.76 -6.66
CA VAL A 601 -17.35 14.52 -5.58
C VAL A 601 -16.90 15.98 -5.65
N LEU A 602 -15.58 16.22 -5.70
CA LEU A 602 -14.99 17.56 -5.75
C LEU A 602 -15.37 18.32 -7.01
N LEU A 603 -15.23 17.69 -8.18
CA LEU A 603 -15.61 18.30 -9.46
C LEU A 603 -17.10 18.66 -9.49
N SER A 604 -17.96 17.84 -8.87
CA SER A 604 -19.40 18.13 -8.77
C SER A 604 -19.70 19.29 -7.83
N LEU A 605 -18.93 19.48 -6.76
CA LEU A 605 -19.01 20.65 -5.88
C LEU A 605 -18.58 21.93 -6.59
N LEU A 606 -17.66 21.84 -7.56
CA LEU A 606 -17.21 23.00 -8.35
C LEU A 606 -18.19 23.42 -9.46
N VAL A 607 -19.20 22.61 -9.80
CA VAL A 607 -20.14 22.94 -10.89
C VAL A 607 -20.88 24.27 -10.67
N PRO A 608 -21.50 24.57 -9.51
CA PRO A 608 -22.20 25.82 -9.30
C PRO A 608 -21.35 27.09 -9.54
N PRO A 609 -20.16 27.26 -8.92
CA PRO A 609 -19.33 28.45 -9.15
C PRO A 609 -18.79 28.50 -10.58
N LEU A 610 -18.39 27.38 -11.17
CA LEU A 610 -17.90 27.35 -12.55
C LEU A 610 -18.99 27.78 -13.53
N VAL A 611 -20.21 27.24 -13.42
CA VAL A 611 -21.31 27.64 -14.31
C VAL A 611 -21.71 29.09 -14.09
N TRP A 612 -21.62 29.61 -12.87
CA TRP A 612 -21.84 31.03 -12.60
C TRP A 612 -20.87 31.93 -13.37
N LEU A 613 -19.59 31.56 -13.47
CA LEU A 613 -18.60 32.24 -14.33
C LEU A 613 -18.97 32.13 -15.82
N LEU A 614 -19.41 30.95 -16.29
CA LEU A 614 -19.83 30.74 -17.68
C LEU A 614 -21.05 31.58 -18.06
N GLN A 615 -22.01 31.76 -17.14
CA GLN A 615 -23.16 32.65 -17.35
C GLN A 615 -22.74 34.12 -17.56
N ARG A 616 -21.60 34.53 -16.98
CA ARG A 616 -20.99 35.86 -17.17
C ARG A 616 -20.07 35.94 -18.40
N ARG A 617 -20.04 34.91 -19.24
CA ARG A 617 -19.14 34.78 -20.40
C ARG A 617 -17.64 34.77 -20.03
N LEU A 618 -17.30 34.44 -18.79
CA LEU A 618 -15.92 34.33 -18.29
C LEU A 618 -15.33 32.92 -18.51
N TRP A 619 -15.66 32.28 -19.63
CA TRP A 619 -15.18 30.93 -19.96
C TRP A 619 -13.66 30.90 -20.13
N TRP A 620 -13.08 31.98 -20.65
CA TRP A 620 -11.63 32.11 -20.82
C TRP A 620 -10.91 32.13 -19.47
N LEU A 621 -11.52 32.73 -18.43
CA LEU A 621 -10.97 32.74 -17.08
C LEU A 621 -11.00 31.35 -16.46
N VAL A 622 -12.11 30.62 -16.64
CA VAL A 622 -12.23 29.21 -16.19
C VAL A 622 -11.12 28.35 -16.80
N LEU A 623 -10.90 28.46 -18.11
CA LEU A 623 -9.86 27.68 -18.78
C LEU A 623 -8.45 28.17 -18.43
N ALA A 624 -8.22 29.48 -18.30
CA ALA A 624 -6.92 30.02 -17.91
C ALA A 624 -6.51 29.57 -16.49
N VAL A 625 -7.44 29.62 -15.53
CA VAL A 625 -7.21 29.08 -14.18
C VAL A 625 -6.98 27.57 -14.24
N SER A 626 -7.81 26.84 -15.00
CA SER A 626 -7.66 25.39 -15.15
C SER A 626 -6.30 24.98 -15.69
N TRP A 627 -5.80 25.64 -16.74
CA TRP A 627 -4.44 25.42 -17.26
C TRP A 627 -3.36 25.91 -16.29
N GLY A 628 -3.60 27.00 -15.55
CA GLY A 628 -2.67 27.47 -14.51
C GLY A 628 -2.48 26.44 -13.39
N LEU A 629 -3.55 25.77 -12.95
CA LEU A 629 -3.49 24.68 -11.98
C LEU A 629 -2.76 23.45 -12.53
N TYR A 630 -2.99 23.12 -13.81
CA TYR A 630 -2.28 22.04 -14.49
C TYR A 630 -0.76 22.29 -14.52
N VAL A 631 -0.35 23.51 -14.91
CA VAL A 631 1.08 23.90 -14.94
C VAL A 631 1.67 23.98 -13.55
N LEU A 632 0.91 24.44 -12.54
CA LEU A 632 1.36 24.46 -11.16
C LEU A 632 1.73 23.07 -10.68
N HIS A 633 0.84 22.09 -10.86
CA HIS A 633 1.12 20.71 -10.49
C HIS A 633 2.32 20.14 -11.26
N ALA A 634 2.42 20.37 -12.58
CA ALA A 634 3.56 19.92 -13.37
C ALA A 634 4.91 20.51 -12.92
N GLN A 635 4.93 21.59 -12.13
CA GLN A 635 6.15 22.21 -11.61
C GLN A 635 6.45 21.87 -10.16
N THR A 636 5.43 21.60 -9.35
CA THR A 636 5.58 21.47 -7.89
C THR A 636 5.14 20.12 -7.34
N ASP A 637 4.54 19.26 -8.17
CA ASP A 637 3.88 18.01 -7.76
C ASP A 637 2.97 18.19 -6.53
N LEU A 638 2.24 19.30 -6.50
CA LEU A 638 1.46 19.69 -5.32
C LEU A 638 0.24 18.78 -5.17
N ARG A 639 0.17 18.08 -4.03
CA ARG A 639 -1.01 17.35 -3.55
C ARG A 639 -1.91 18.27 -2.73
N VAL A 640 -3.18 18.39 -3.12
CA VAL A 640 -4.13 19.32 -2.47
C VAL A 640 -4.85 18.67 -1.30
N LEU A 641 -5.14 17.38 -1.42
CA LEU A 641 -5.86 16.59 -0.43
C LEU A 641 -5.06 15.33 -0.11
N PRO A 642 -5.22 14.77 1.11
CA PRO A 642 -4.62 13.49 1.46
C PRO A 642 -5.42 12.29 0.93
N SER A 643 -6.46 12.53 0.12
CA SER A 643 -7.34 11.48 -0.39
C SER A 643 -6.61 10.57 -1.39
N GLN A 644 -6.90 9.28 -1.33
CA GLN A 644 -6.25 8.24 -2.14
C GLN A 644 -6.40 8.46 -3.66
N PHE A 645 -7.44 9.17 -4.10
CA PHE A 645 -7.62 9.43 -5.52
C PHE A 645 -6.55 10.36 -6.09
N GLU A 646 -5.88 11.17 -5.26
CA GLU A 646 -4.83 12.09 -5.71
C GLU A 646 -3.60 11.34 -6.23
N ASP A 647 -3.35 10.10 -5.78
CA ASP A 647 -2.22 9.28 -6.25
C ASP A 647 -2.35 8.89 -7.72
N SER A 648 -3.56 8.57 -8.19
CA SER A 648 -3.81 8.16 -9.58
C SER A 648 -4.48 9.25 -10.42
N PHE A 649 -5.20 10.16 -9.76
CA PHE A 649 -6.02 11.18 -10.41
C PHE A 649 -5.82 12.57 -9.77
N PRO A 650 -4.59 13.14 -9.79
CA PRO A 650 -4.30 14.43 -9.18
C PRO A 650 -5.32 15.50 -9.56
N LEU A 651 -5.93 16.14 -8.55
CA LEU A 651 -7.07 17.04 -8.75
C LEU A 651 -6.71 18.21 -9.68
N LEU A 652 -5.51 18.77 -9.49
CA LEU A 652 -5.03 19.93 -10.24
C LEU A 652 -4.87 19.65 -11.74
N VAL A 653 -4.54 18.40 -12.09
CA VAL A 653 -4.37 17.94 -13.46
C VAL A 653 -5.73 17.52 -14.04
N TRP A 654 -6.41 16.57 -13.40
CA TRP A 654 -7.60 15.92 -13.95
C TRP A 654 -8.83 16.83 -14.06
N GLN A 655 -8.87 17.92 -13.28
CA GLN A 655 -9.91 18.94 -13.47
C GLN A 655 -9.90 19.55 -14.88
N ILE A 656 -8.78 19.50 -15.62
CA ILE A 656 -8.69 20.06 -16.97
C ILE A 656 -9.66 19.40 -17.95
N ALA A 657 -9.78 18.07 -17.92
CA ALA A 657 -10.70 17.33 -18.77
C ALA A 657 -12.15 17.69 -18.45
N PHE A 658 -12.45 17.84 -17.15
CA PHE A 658 -13.77 18.21 -16.66
C PHE A 658 -14.16 19.63 -17.02
N THR A 659 -13.28 20.62 -16.82
CA THR A 659 -13.56 22.03 -17.12
C THR A 659 -13.74 22.26 -18.62
N HIS A 660 -12.92 21.64 -19.47
CA HIS A 660 -13.12 21.67 -20.92
C HIS A 660 -14.45 21.03 -21.29
N GLY A 661 -14.76 19.86 -20.73
CA GLY A 661 -16.07 19.23 -20.88
C GLY A 661 -17.21 20.17 -20.49
N LEU A 662 -17.12 20.83 -19.34
CA LEU A 662 -18.14 21.75 -18.81
C LEU A 662 -18.37 22.95 -19.75
N VAL A 663 -17.29 23.57 -20.26
CA VAL A 663 -17.35 24.68 -21.22
C VAL A 663 -17.97 24.21 -22.53
N VAL A 664 -17.52 23.05 -23.06
CA VAL A 664 -18.06 22.46 -24.29
C VAL A 664 -19.54 22.14 -24.14
N GLY A 665 -19.95 21.58 -23.00
CA GLY A 665 -21.35 21.30 -22.68
C GLY A 665 -22.21 22.55 -22.61
N PHE A 666 -21.72 23.60 -21.94
CA PHE A 666 -22.42 24.88 -21.78
C PHE A 666 -22.62 25.58 -23.14
N TYR A 667 -21.59 25.60 -23.98
CA TYR A 667 -21.60 26.23 -25.30
C TYR A 667 -21.86 25.26 -26.47
N ARG A 668 -22.37 24.05 -26.18
CA ARG A 668 -22.53 22.97 -27.17
C ARG A 668 -23.20 23.44 -28.46
N ARG A 669 -24.28 24.21 -28.35
CA ARG A 669 -25.04 24.70 -29.52
C ARG A 669 -24.22 25.66 -30.36
N GLN A 670 -23.52 26.59 -29.74
CA GLN A 670 -22.66 27.57 -30.42
C GLN A 670 -21.47 26.87 -31.09
N ILE A 671 -20.82 25.96 -30.37
CA ILE A 671 -19.68 25.17 -30.87
C ILE A 671 -20.14 24.31 -32.05
N THR A 672 -21.21 23.53 -31.89
CA THR A 672 -21.75 22.68 -32.97
C THR A 672 -22.11 23.52 -34.20
N ALA A 673 -22.76 24.67 -34.02
CA ALA A 673 -23.11 25.56 -35.11
C ALA A 673 -21.87 26.16 -35.81
N ALA A 674 -20.82 26.50 -35.06
CA ALA A 674 -19.57 27.01 -35.62
C ALA A 674 -18.81 25.92 -36.40
N LEU A 675 -18.66 24.74 -35.81
CA LEU A 675 -17.95 23.60 -36.41
C LEU A 675 -18.69 22.99 -37.60
N SER A 676 -20.02 23.10 -37.65
CA SER A 676 -20.83 22.58 -38.76
C SER A 676 -20.83 23.49 -40.00
N ARG A 677 -20.34 24.73 -39.90
CA ARG A 677 -20.15 25.63 -41.06
C ARG A 677 -19.00 25.14 -41.93
N VAL A 678 -18.98 25.54 -43.20
CA VAL A 678 -17.90 25.19 -44.15
C VAL A 678 -16.52 25.53 -43.59
N ARG A 679 -16.33 26.76 -43.06
CA ARG A 679 -15.07 27.17 -42.45
C ARG A 679 -14.68 26.32 -41.24
N GLY A 680 -15.63 25.96 -40.39
CA GLY A 680 -15.41 25.11 -39.23
C GLY A 680 -15.00 23.69 -39.62
N LYS A 681 -15.70 23.09 -40.59
CA LYS A 681 -15.35 21.76 -41.14
C LYS A 681 -13.95 21.75 -41.76
N VAL A 682 -13.62 22.77 -42.56
CA VAL A 682 -12.28 22.90 -43.16
C VAL A 682 -11.22 23.03 -42.08
N LEU A 683 -11.43 23.91 -41.09
CA LEU A 683 -10.48 24.10 -40.00
C LEU A 683 -10.23 22.80 -39.21
N VAL A 684 -11.29 22.12 -38.76
CA VAL A 684 -11.18 20.86 -38.01
C VAL A 684 -10.47 19.79 -38.85
N THR A 685 -10.84 19.68 -40.13
CA THR A 685 -10.20 18.72 -41.04
C THR A 685 -8.71 19.01 -41.16
N VAL A 686 -8.32 20.28 -41.39
CA VAL A 686 -6.92 20.67 -41.50
C VAL A 686 -6.16 20.37 -40.20
N LEU A 687 -6.71 20.76 -39.04
CA LEU A 687 -6.05 20.53 -37.74
C LEU A 687 -5.86 19.05 -37.43
N MET A 688 -6.89 18.22 -37.64
CA MET A 688 -6.79 16.77 -37.42
C MET A 688 -5.82 16.12 -38.39
N THR A 689 -5.86 16.51 -39.68
CA THR A 689 -4.95 15.97 -40.70
C THR A 689 -3.51 16.38 -40.41
N ALA A 690 -3.28 17.62 -39.98
CA ALA A 690 -1.95 18.11 -39.63
C ALA A 690 -1.41 17.37 -38.39
N TYR A 691 -2.20 17.24 -37.32
CA TYR A 691 -1.77 16.55 -36.11
C TYR A 691 -1.43 15.07 -36.37
N VAL A 692 -2.39 14.31 -36.91
CA VAL A 692 -2.20 12.88 -37.18
C VAL A 692 -1.15 12.67 -38.28
N GLY A 693 -1.10 13.54 -39.29
CA GLY A 693 -0.08 13.52 -40.33
C GLY A 693 1.32 13.72 -39.77
N THR A 694 1.51 14.64 -38.83
CA THR A 694 2.79 14.82 -38.13
C THR A 694 3.18 13.56 -37.36
N LEU A 695 2.25 12.94 -36.60
CA LEU A 695 2.52 11.69 -35.89
C LEU A 695 2.92 10.55 -36.84
N VAL A 696 2.23 10.41 -37.98
CA VAL A 696 2.55 9.41 -39.00
C VAL A 696 3.90 9.67 -39.66
N VAL A 697 4.25 10.94 -39.91
CA VAL A 697 5.57 11.32 -40.45
C VAL A 697 6.69 11.03 -39.46
N LEU A 698 6.49 11.32 -38.17
CA LEU A 698 7.46 11.02 -37.11
C LEU A 698 7.65 9.50 -36.96
N TRP A 699 6.54 8.74 -36.92
CA TRP A 699 6.58 7.27 -36.91
C TRP A 699 7.28 6.70 -38.13
N ALA A 700 6.96 7.18 -39.34
CA ALA A 700 7.62 6.75 -40.56
C ALA A 700 9.11 7.10 -40.56
N GLY A 701 9.48 8.25 -39.99
CA GLY A 701 10.87 8.67 -39.80
C GLY A 701 11.65 7.73 -38.88
N SER A 702 11.06 7.31 -37.76
CA SER A 702 11.64 6.30 -36.85
C SER A 702 11.76 4.92 -37.53
N VAL A 703 10.71 4.42 -38.18
CA VAL A 703 10.74 3.11 -38.88
C VAL A 703 11.76 3.09 -40.04
N LEU A 704 12.00 4.23 -40.68
CA LEU A 704 12.96 4.38 -41.78
C LEU A 704 14.35 4.84 -41.32
N HIS A 705 14.57 5.02 -40.02
CA HIS A 705 15.81 5.51 -39.42
C HIS A 705 16.31 6.85 -40.00
N VAL A 706 15.42 7.85 -40.05
CA VAL A 706 15.68 9.19 -40.63
C VAL A 706 15.87 10.23 -39.53
N GLU A 707 17.10 10.71 -39.34
CA GLU A 707 17.40 11.82 -38.42
C GLU A 707 16.98 13.20 -38.97
N PRO A 708 16.46 14.14 -38.14
CA PRO A 708 16.24 14.06 -36.69
C PRO A 708 14.87 13.48 -36.27
N LEU A 709 14.12 12.87 -37.20
CA LEU A 709 12.74 12.43 -36.94
C LEU A 709 12.69 11.24 -35.98
N GLU A 710 13.66 10.32 -36.11
CA GLU A 710 13.84 9.16 -35.23
C GLU A 710 14.02 9.59 -33.76
N GLY A 711 15.04 10.40 -33.46
CA GLY A 711 15.26 10.86 -32.08
C GLY A 711 14.11 11.67 -31.48
N VAL A 712 13.34 12.41 -32.29
CA VAL A 712 12.13 13.09 -31.81
C VAL A 712 11.03 12.08 -31.48
N TYR A 713 10.84 11.04 -32.30
CA TYR A 713 9.80 10.03 -32.11
C TYR A 713 10.04 9.18 -30.86
N ASP A 714 11.29 8.79 -30.62
CA ASP A 714 11.65 7.91 -29.50
C ASP A 714 11.37 8.57 -28.14
N GLY A 715 11.48 9.90 -28.06
CA GLY A 715 11.14 10.67 -26.85
C GLY A 715 9.66 11.04 -26.70
N LEU A 716 8.81 10.79 -27.71
CA LEU A 716 7.41 11.25 -27.69
C LEU A 716 6.61 10.61 -26.56
N TYR A 717 6.77 9.31 -26.35
CA TYR A 717 5.95 8.56 -25.41
C TYR A 717 6.16 9.05 -23.99
N GLU A 718 7.40 9.05 -23.50
CA GLU A 718 7.74 9.48 -22.15
C GLU A 718 7.40 10.96 -21.89
N THR A 719 7.50 11.81 -22.91
CA THR A 719 7.29 13.26 -22.73
C THR A 719 5.82 13.67 -22.81
N PHE A 720 5.02 13.01 -23.66
CA PHE A 720 3.68 13.50 -24.02
C PHE A 720 2.54 12.48 -23.92
N TYR A 721 2.83 11.18 -23.87
CA TYR A 721 1.82 10.11 -23.96
C TYR A 721 1.90 9.04 -22.87
N GLN A 722 2.69 9.24 -21.80
CA GLN A 722 2.81 8.28 -20.71
C GLN A 722 1.43 8.00 -20.08
N ARG A 723 1.12 6.73 -19.85
CA ARG A 723 -0.24 6.29 -19.45
C ARG A 723 -0.60 6.62 -18.00
N THR A 724 0.40 6.85 -17.16
CA THR A 724 0.27 7.16 -15.73
C THR A 724 -0.22 8.59 -15.55
N ASP A 725 0.41 9.53 -16.27
CA ASP A 725 0.14 10.95 -16.15
C ASP A 725 -0.76 11.46 -17.27
N LEU A 726 -1.66 12.39 -16.93
CA LEU A 726 -2.51 13.06 -17.92
C LEU A 726 -1.73 14.14 -18.68
N GLN A 727 -0.74 13.72 -19.47
CA GLN A 727 0.14 14.58 -20.25
C GLN A 727 -0.58 15.26 -21.44
N VAL A 728 0.05 16.30 -21.98
CA VAL A 728 -0.57 17.17 -23.00
C VAL A 728 -0.91 16.41 -24.29
N GLY A 729 -0.09 15.44 -24.72
CA GLY A 729 -0.37 14.63 -25.90
C GLY A 729 -1.68 13.85 -25.78
N ARG A 730 -1.91 13.27 -24.59
CA ARG A 730 -3.16 12.55 -24.27
C ARG A 730 -4.39 13.46 -24.27
N LEU A 731 -4.25 14.72 -23.82
CA LEU A 731 -5.33 15.71 -23.92
C LEU A 731 -5.70 16.05 -25.37
N VAL A 732 -4.71 16.09 -26.27
CA VAL A 732 -4.94 16.32 -27.71
C VAL A 732 -5.63 15.10 -28.33
N ASP A 733 -5.17 13.89 -28.01
CA ASP A 733 -5.82 12.65 -28.44
C ASP A 733 -7.26 12.57 -27.91
N LEU A 734 -7.50 12.95 -26.66
CA LEU A 734 -8.83 12.98 -26.07
C LEU A 734 -9.77 13.89 -26.89
N ALA A 735 -9.29 15.06 -27.31
CA ALA A 735 -10.04 15.93 -28.20
C ALA A 735 -10.28 15.30 -29.58
N LEU A 736 -9.28 14.63 -30.16
CA LEU A 736 -9.38 13.88 -31.42
C LEU A 736 -10.51 12.84 -31.32
N VAL A 737 -10.46 11.94 -30.34
CA VAL A 737 -11.45 10.87 -30.15
C VAL A 737 -12.86 11.42 -29.98
N VAL A 738 -13.03 12.47 -29.16
CA VAL A 738 -14.35 13.09 -28.95
C VAL A 738 -14.91 13.69 -30.24
N VAL A 739 -14.08 14.38 -31.03
CA VAL A 739 -14.51 14.96 -32.33
C VAL A 739 -14.86 13.86 -33.32
N VAL A 740 -14.05 12.81 -33.44
CA VAL A 740 -14.31 11.66 -34.32
C VAL A 740 -15.57 10.93 -33.91
N ALA A 741 -15.71 10.59 -32.62
CA ALA A 741 -16.89 9.92 -32.08
C ALA A 741 -18.15 10.75 -32.34
N TYR A 742 -18.08 12.07 -32.13
CA TYR A 742 -19.20 12.96 -32.46
C TYR A 742 -19.53 12.94 -33.96
N ALA A 743 -18.55 13.05 -34.85
CA ALA A 743 -18.76 13.05 -36.29
C ALA A 743 -19.38 11.73 -36.80
N VAL A 744 -18.84 10.60 -36.36
CA VAL A 744 -19.32 9.25 -36.68
C VAL A 744 -20.72 9.04 -36.14
N LEU A 745 -20.97 9.30 -34.85
CA LEU A 745 -22.30 9.12 -34.24
C LEU A 745 -23.34 10.11 -34.78
N THR A 746 -22.93 11.22 -35.38
CA THR A 746 -23.84 12.16 -36.05
C THR A 746 -24.28 11.63 -37.41
N THR A 747 -23.34 11.12 -38.21
CA THR A 747 -23.56 10.76 -39.62
C THR A 747 -23.97 9.30 -39.82
N MET A 748 -23.46 8.40 -38.99
CA MET A 748 -23.66 6.95 -39.06
C MET A 748 -24.51 6.42 -37.89
N TRP A 749 -25.39 7.26 -37.30
CA TRP A 749 -26.17 6.88 -36.13
C TRP A 749 -27.01 5.61 -36.30
N LYS A 750 -27.83 5.52 -37.35
CA LYS A 750 -28.79 4.42 -37.51
C LYS A 750 -28.12 3.04 -37.54
N PRO A 751 -27.07 2.79 -38.36
CA PRO A 751 -26.38 1.50 -38.34
C PRO A 751 -25.70 1.23 -36.99
N VAL A 752 -25.02 2.23 -36.40
CA VAL A 752 -24.34 2.06 -35.10
C VAL A 752 -25.35 1.73 -33.98
N ASN A 753 -26.44 2.49 -33.90
CA ASN A 753 -27.49 2.25 -32.91
C ASN A 753 -28.20 0.90 -33.11
N ALA A 754 -28.37 0.45 -34.36
CA ALA A 754 -28.92 -0.87 -34.64
C ALA A 754 -27.98 -1.99 -34.19
N ALA A 755 -26.67 -1.84 -34.43
CA ALA A 755 -25.68 -2.85 -34.08
C ALA A 755 -25.45 -2.97 -32.56
N VAL A 756 -25.22 -1.83 -31.88
CA VAL A 756 -24.72 -1.84 -30.49
C VAL A 756 -25.56 -0.99 -29.53
N GLY A 757 -26.53 -0.22 -30.02
CA GLY A 757 -27.33 0.69 -29.20
C GLY A 757 -28.22 -0.02 -28.17
N TRP A 758 -28.67 -1.24 -28.46
CA TRP A 758 -29.47 -2.05 -27.51
C TRP A 758 -28.69 -2.43 -26.24
N PHE A 759 -27.36 -2.47 -26.32
CA PHE A 759 -26.48 -2.83 -25.21
C PHE A 759 -25.90 -1.58 -24.53
N TYR A 760 -25.20 -0.72 -25.27
CA TYR A 760 -24.50 0.43 -24.67
C TYR A 760 -25.43 1.54 -24.18
N THR A 761 -26.48 1.89 -24.95
CA THR A 761 -27.35 3.01 -24.58
C THR A 761 -28.03 2.80 -23.22
N PRO A 762 -28.65 1.64 -22.90
CA PRO A 762 -29.20 1.41 -21.56
C PRO A 762 -28.16 1.53 -20.44
N LEU A 763 -26.95 0.99 -20.62
CA LEU A 763 -25.89 1.04 -19.61
C LEU A 763 -25.43 2.49 -19.36
N GLY A 764 -25.22 3.26 -20.42
CA GLY A 764 -24.79 4.65 -20.28
C GLY A 764 -25.83 5.58 -19.66
N LYS A 765 -27.13 5.25 -19.74
CA LYS A 765 -28.20 6.01 -19.07
C LYS A 765 -28.11 5.96 -17.55
N VAL A 766 -27.51 4.90 -17.00
CA VAL A 766 -27.36 4.63 -15.56
C VAL A 766 -25.89 4.31 -15.22
N SER A 767 -24.94 5.01 -15.85
CA SER A 767 -23.53 4.63 -15.77
C SER A 767 -22.97 4.65 -14.33
N LEU A 768 -23.52 5.49 -13.44
CA LEU A 768 -23.11 5.51 -12.02
C LEU A 768 -23.50 4.20 -11.31
N TYR A 769 -24.70 3.69 -11.57
CA TYR A 769 -25.15 2.41 -11.04
C TYR A 769 -24.22 1.28 -11.53
N VAL A 770 -23.89 1.25 -12.82
CA VAL A 770 -22.98 0.25 -13.38
C VAL A 770 -21.59 0.36 -12.74
N PHE A 771 -21.10 1.59 -12.56
CA PHE A 771 -19.84 1.87 -11.89
C PHE A 771 -19.82 1.47 -10.40
N ILE A 772 -20.95 1.42 -9.70
CA ILE A 772 -20.96 0.94 -8.31
C ILE A 772 -21.01 -0.59 -8.28
N VAL A 773 -21.87 -1.18 -9.11
CA VAL A 773 -22.08 -2.63 -9.11
C VAL A 773 -20.87 -3.41 -9.60
N HIS A 774 -20.07 -2.84 -10.51
CA HIS A 774 -18.90 -3.55 -11.03
C HIS A 774 -17.83 -3.84 -9.97
N VAL A 775 -17.74 -3.06 -8.90
CA VAL A 775 -16.81 -3.29 -7.77
C VAL A 775 -17.05 -4.70 -7.19
N PHE A 776 -18.31 -5.06 -7.00
CA PHE A 776 -18.68 -6.38 -6.48
C PHE A 776 -18.50 -7.50 -7.51
N PHE A 777 -18.58 -7.20 -8.80
CA PHE A 777 -18.23 -8.18 -9.83
C PHE A 777 -16.72 -8.41 -9.92
N ALA A 778 -15.90 -7.37 -9.76
CA ALA A 778 -14.45 -7.51 -9.66
C ALA A 778 -14.08 -8.40 -8.47
N LEU A 779 -14.65 -8.11 -7.29
CA LEU A 779 -14.49 -8.95 -6.10
C LEU A 779 -14.95 -10.39 -6.33
N ALA A 780 -16.14 -10.59 -6.90
CA ALA A 780 -16.70 -11.93 -7.13
C ALA A 780 -15.89 -12.75 -8.13
N VAL A 781 -15.35 -12.13 -9.19
CA VAL A 781 -14.47 -12.82 -10.16
C VAL A 781 -13.11 -13.14 -9.54
N GLY A 782 -12.56 -12.22 -8.75
CA GLY A 782 -11.31 -12.42 -8.02
C GLY A 782 -11.33 -13.68 -7.14
N ASN A 783 -12.49 -13.95 -6.55
CA ASN A 783 -12.74 -15.05 -5.64
C ASN A 783 -13.16 -16.37 -6.30
N ILE A 784 -13.07 -16.51 -7.64
CA ILE A 784 -13.35 -17.79 -8.31
C ILE A 784 -12.15 -18.72 -8.15
N PRO A 785 -12.26 -19.84 -7.39
CA PRO A 785 -11.13 -20.72 -7.15
C PRO A 785 -10.66 -21.41 -8.44
N GLY A 786 -9.34 -21.47 -8.65
CA GLY A 786 -8.74 -22.14 -9.81
C GLY A 786 -9.01 -21.46 -11.16
N LEU A 787 -9.47 -20.20 -11.17
CA LEU A 787 -9.66 -19.44 -12.40
C LEU A 787 -8.32 -19.15 -13.07
N ASP A 788 -8.08 -19.74 -14.24
CA ASP A 788 -6.94 -19.37 -15.08
C ASP A 788 -7.16 -17.97 -15.68
N ARG A 789 -6.59 -16.97 -15.01
CA ARG A 789 -6.66 -15.56 -15.39
C ARG A 789 -5.85 -15.24 -16.65
N THR A 790 -4.95 -16.12 -17.08
CA THR A 790 -4.06 -15.92 -18.24
C THR A 790 -4.67 -16.44 -19.54
N ASN A 791 -5.64 -17.36 -19.45
CA ASN A 791 -6.26 -17.95 -20.62
C ASN A 791 -7.23 -16.98 -21.32
N PRO A 792 -6.94 -16.59 -22.58
CA PRO A 792 -7.73 -15.58 -23.27
C PRO A 792 -9.18 -16.01 -23.52
N TRP A 793 -9.46 -17.31 -23.64
CA TRP A 793 -10.82 -17.82 -23.84
C TRP A 793 -11.63 -17.80 -22.56
N VAL A 794 -10.99 -18.15 -21.44
CA VAL A 794 -11.61 -18.11 -20.11
C VAL A 794 -11.94 -16.66 -19.76
N GLY A 795 -11.00 -15.72 -19.87
CA GLY A 795 -11.30 -14.32 -19.57
C GLY A 795 -12.31 -13.70 -20.53
N THR A 796 -12.31 -14.05 -21.82
CA THR A 796 -13.38 -13.63 -22.75
C THR A 796 -14.75 -14.12 -22.29
N ALA A 797 -14.87 -15.37 -21.83
CA ALA A 797 -16.11 -15.91 -21.31
C ALA A 797 -16.54 -15.19 -20.02
N VAL A 798 -15.62 -14.96 -19.09
CA VAL A 798 -15.87 -14.22 -17.83
C VAL A 798 -16.38 -12.81 -18.11
N HIS A 799 -15.69 -12.04 -18.95
CA HIS A 799 -16.14 -10.71 -19.36
C HIS A 799 -17.52 -10.75 -20.02
N ALA A 800 -17.78 -11.69 -20.93
CA ALA A 800 -19.09 -11.83 -21.58
C ALA A 800 -20.21 -12.08 -20.55
N VAL A 801 -19.96 -12.96 -19.59
CA VAL A 801 -20.92 -13.28 -18.50
C VAL A 801 -21.16 -12.05 -17.64
N VAL A 802 -20.12 -11.37 -17.17
CA VAL A 802 -20.27 -10.17 -16.33
C VAL A 802 -21.02 -9.07 -17.07
N LEU A 803 -20.67 -8.80 -18.33
CA LEU A 803 -21.35 -7.80 -19.15
C LEU A 803 -22.83 -8.15 -19.39
N ALA A 804 -23.14 -9.43 -19.61
CA ALA A 804 -24.51 -9.89 -19.73
C ALA A 804 -25.28 -9.73 -18.41
N LEU A 805 -24.68 -10.05 -17.27
CA LEU A 805 -25.28 -9.88 -15.94
C LEU A 805 -25.56 -8.41 -15.63
N VAL A 806 -24.58 -7.53 -15.85
CA VAL A 806 -24.74 -6.07 -15.69
C VAL A 806 -25.87 -5.56 -16.57
N TRP A 807 -25.93 -5.98 -17.84
CA TRP A 807 -27.02 -5.60 -18.75
C TRP A 807 -28.39 -6.11 -18.28
N LEU A 808 -28.48 -7.36 -17.81
CA LEU A 808 -29.72 -7.91 -17.24
C LEU A 808 -30.15 -7.14 -15.99
N MET A 809 -29.22 -6.80 -15.09
CA MET A 809 -29.52 -6.01 -13.89
C MET A 809 -30.09 -4.63 -14.25
N VAL A 810 -29.51 -3.95 -15.25
CA VAL A 810 -30.03 -2.68 -15.75
C VAL A 810 -31.39 -2.86 -16.44
N ARG A 811 -31.55 -3.92 -17.25
CA ARG A 811 -32.81 -4.23 -17.96
C ARG A 811 -33.97 -4.49 -17.01
N PHE A 812 -33.70 -5.15 -15.89
CA PHE A 812 -34.68 -5.51 -14.84
C PHE A 812 -34.68 -4.54 -13.64
N LYS A 813 -33.87 -3.47 -13.68
CA LYS A 813 -33.78 -2.44 -12.63
C LYS A 813 -33.50 -3.00 -11.24
N VAL A 814 -32.63 -4.01 -11.15
CA VAL A 814 -32.20 -4.61 -9.89
C VAL A 814 -31.49 -3.55 -9.05
N GLY A 815 -31.79 -3.42 -7.76
CA GLY A 815 -31.06 -2.51 -6.87
C GLY A 815 -31.27 -1.00 -7.07
N PHE A 816 -32.06 -0.55 -8.06
CA PHE A 816 -32.27 0.88 -8.39
C PHE A 816 -32.94 1.69 -7.26
N ARG A 817 -33.50 1.02 -6.25
CA ARG A 817 -34.06 1.66 -5.06
C ARG A 817 -32.98 2.12 -4.07
N PHE A 818 -31.84 1.43 -4.04
CA PHE A 818 -30.79 1.61 -3.05
C PHE A 818 -29.55 2.26 -3.63
N ILE A 819 -29.24 1.98 -4.91
CA ILE A 819 -28.06 2.49 -5.60
C ILE A 819 -28.46 3.68 -6.48
N PRO A 820 -27.74 4.81 -6.42
CA PRO A 820 -28.02 5.95 -7.28
C PRO A 820 -27.77 5.64 -8.77
N THR A 821 -28.68 6.10 -9.63
CA THR A 821 -28.68 5.89 -11.09
C THR A 821 -28.30 7.12 -11.88
#